data_AF-A0A2H4SVW7-F1
#
_entry.id   AF-A0A2H4SVW7-F1
#
_cell.length_a   1.000
_cell.length_b   1.000
_cell.length_c   1.000
_cell.angle_alpha   90.00
_cell.angle_beta   90.00
_cell.angle_gamma   90.00
#
_symmetry.space_group_name_H-M   'P 1'
#
loop_
_entity.id
_entity.type
_entity.pdbx_description
1 polymer ?
#
loop_
_entity_poly.entity_id
_entity_poly.type
_entity_poly.pdbx_seq_one_letter_code
_entity_poly.pdbx_strand_id
1 'polypeptide(L)'
;MSTSLASSQRTPNGNLYAIGDIHLAFAENRVAWSKLSTHCGDGLILCGDVGESDDHLRVAFSKATACFDAVWWCPGNHELYTMHGKGSSARGEERYQQCVDIAREYKVLTPEDDFVVWEGAGGPAVIAPIFTLYDYSFRPREVSFEGAIEWASEQDTVATDEFLLHPDPYPTRQDWCRALVKKFETKLDATRAQFPSLPLVIANHWQLRQDLVQLPLVPRFSLWCGTTLTDDWHRRFNAKVVISGHIHIRRTDWRDGCRFEEPPSTSETPVVMPAQSTLPKRPASTVTQILAMPPQWLASYEEFVTKNASQVSQIESALRSLTYIIPGRFRDAEIASESIHSGVQLLSLYHDNLLSKAVSKLPIPPIRTAHARYTRFWAEKSAFYRRVAMTLQMVIYTELLWEMSAKRRGGNKSRWRVVVLLEGIKAVCRLLLLRITRTRQIVTPPLPEREPIPDDISNPNRDESDLAPGSESEFALEDGGSIHGNTMASQDALDMMRPPHGRDWTMPRTGMSMPSLPESGDISSYLLSRVLTADDIRPATKLLTQLRGVGHAAEVLHILAPLIYAVALMRSKNKRSWTPWMIGLTVEYAARQLRDTSSGASLRTTPLERDEWNKRGWSMMWWGMRGAFYENITKGMVNGVSRRMPSFIGGILEDYEYLWENYYFSTSA
;
A
#
# COMPACT_ATOMS: atom_id res chain seq x y z
N MET A 1 32.81 52.91 33.99
CA MET A 1 31.89 51.89 34.53
C MET A 1 31.31 51.14 33.36
N SER A 2 31.82 49.92 33.14
CA SER A 2 31.40 49.02 32.07
C SER A 2 30.15 48.28 32.52
N THR A 3 29.10 48.26 31.69
CA THR A 3 27.97 47.34 31.84
C THR A 3 27.82 46.58 30.53
N SER A 4 28.42 45.38 30.55
CA SER A 4 28.25 44.31 29.57
C SER A 4 26.79 43.88 29.54
N LEU A 5 26.19 43.93 28.36
CA LEU A 5 24.96 43.21 28.04
C LEU A 5 25.30 41.71 28.10
N ALA A 6 24.64 41.01 29.00
CA ALA A 6 24.81 39.58 29.19
C ALA A 6 24.35 38.84 27.93
N SER A 7 25.31 38.31 27.16
CA SER A 7 25.05 37.26 26.20
C SER A 7 24.52 36.05 26.96
N SER A 8 23.27 35.65 26.68
CA SER A 8 22.78 34.33 27.06
C SER A 8 23.76 33.29 26.52
N GLN A 9 24.50 32.63 27.43
CA GLN A 9 25.43 31.57 27.10
C GLN A 9 24.63 30.39 26.56
N ARG A 10 24.49 30.29 25.22
CA ARG A 10 24.01 29.09 24.55
C ARG A 10 24.97 27.96 24.91
N THR A 11 24.45 26.85 25.41
CA THR A 11 25.25 25.66 25.72
C THR A 11 25.91 25.14 24.43
N PRO A 12 27.24 25.05 24.34
CA PRO A 12 27.98 24.74 23.09
C PRO A 12 27.88 23.26 22.64
N ASN A 13 26.81 22.55 23.01
CA ASN A 13 26.68 21.09 22.85
C ASN A 13 25.42 20.64 22.08
N GLY A 14 24.68 21.56 21.46
CA GLY A 14 23.48 21.21 20.68
C GLY A 14 23.78 20.33 19.46
N ASN A 15 22.92 19.35 19.20
CA ASN A 15 22.94 18.54 18.00
C ASN A 15 22.24 19.28 16.85
N LEU A 16 22.74 19.09 15.62
CA LEU A 16 22.08 19.55 14.40
C LEU A 16 21.44 18.36 13.71
N TYR A 17 20.13 18.41 13.54
CA TYR A 17 19.33 17.39 12.86
C TYR A 17 18.91 17.85 11.48
N ALA A 18 18.57 16.89 10.62
CA ALA A 18 17.98 17.16 9.32
C ALA A 18 16.86 16.17 9.00
N ILE A 19 15.84 16.67 8.33
CA ILE A 19 14.73 15.90 7.78
C ILE A 19 14.23 16.60 6.51
N GLY A 20 13.81 15.84 5.51
CA GLY A 20 13.17 16.32 4.29
C GLY A 20 12.00 15.42 3.93
N ASP A 21 11.25 15.77 2.89
CA ASP A 21 10.20 14.90 2.32
C ASP A 21 9.15 14.48 3.35
N ILE A 22 8.73 15.42 4.21
CA ILE A 22 7.76 15.18 5.28
C ILE A 22 6.34 14.99 4.70
N HIS A 23 6.02 15.68 3.61
CA HIS A 23 4.74 15.56 2.89
C HIS A 23 3.51 15.58 3.81
N LEU A 24 3.28 16.70 4.52
CA LEU A 24 2.19 16.83 5.49
C LEU A 24 0.78 16.71 4.91
N ALA A 25 0.62 16.67 3.58
CA ALA A 25 -0.66 16.26 2.96
C ALA A 25 -1.10 14.87 3.41
N PHE A 26 -0.17 13.95 3.66
CA PHE A 26 -0.50 12.65 4.22
C PHE A 26 -0.85 12.78 5.70
N ALA A 27 -2.08 12.37 6.05
CA ALA A 27 -2.61 12.50 7.40
C ALA A 27 -1.72 11.81 8.45
N GLU A 28 -1.14 10.66 8.09
CA GLU A 28 -0.24 9.88 8.94
C GLU A 28 1.04 10.67 9.27
N ASN A 29 1.67 11.28 8.27
CA ASN A 29 2.86 12.12 8.45
C ASN A 29 2.56 13.33 9.32
N ARG A 30 1.37 13.93 9.18
CA ARG A 30 0.91 15.03 10.04
C ARG A 30 0.73 14.60 11.49
N VAL A 31 0.17 13.41 11.73
CA VAL A 31 0.05 12.84 13.08
C VAL A 31 1.42 12.51 13.67
N ALA A 32 2.35 12.03 12.85
CA ALA A 32 3.74 11.77 13.26
C ALA A 32 4.44 13.08 13.64
N TRP A 33 4.32 14.10 12.80
CA TRP A 33 4.90 15.43 13.01
C TRP A 33 4.37 16.13 14.27
N SER A 34 3.07 16.01 14.55
CA SER A 34 2.48 16.61 15.75
C SER A 34 3.03 16.01 17.06
N LYS A 35 3.50 14.76 17.02
CA LYS A 35 4.10 14.02 18.15
C LYS A 35 5.58 14.32 18.36
N LEU A 36 6.20 15.17 17.54
CA LEU A 36 7.61 15.55 17.69
C LEU A 36 7.89 16.07 19.11
N SER A 37 8.88 15.47 19.78
CA SER A 37 9.31 15.84 21.12
C SER A 37 10.11 17.13 21.13
N THR A 38 10.22 17.78 22.28
CA THR A 38 11.07 18.96 22.45
C THR A 38 12.55 18.55 22.49
N HIS A 39 13.37 19.25 21.72
CA HIS A 39 14.81 19.09 21.59
C HIS A 39 15.51 20.42 21.98
N CYS A 40 15.49 20.75 23.28
CA CYS A 40 16.06 21.99 23.78
C CYS A 40 17.56 22.10 23.47
N GLY A 41 18.00 23.22 22.91
CA GLY A 41 19.41 23.46 22.55
C GLY A 41 19.84 22.88 21.20
N ASP A 42 18.98 22.12 20.53
CA ASP A 42 19.27 21.49 19.24
C ASP A 42 18.76 22.33 18.06
N GLY A 43 19.35 22.11 16.88
CA GLY A 43 18.95 22.74 15.62
C GLY A 43 18.33 21.74 14.64
N LEU A 44 17.45 22.21 13.75
CA LEU A 44 16.78 21.39 12.73
C LEU A 44 16.86 22.01 11.34
N ILE A 45 17.27 21.22 10.35
CA ILE A 45 17.22 21.58 8.93
C ILE A 45 16.04 20.84 8.27
N LEU A 46 15.15 21.60 7.64
CA LEU A 46 14.03 21.12 6.82
C LEU A 46 14.41 21.18 5.35
N CYS A 47 14.69 20.03 4.74
CA CYS A 47 15.28 19.92 3.40
C CYS A 47 14.23 19.71 2.28
N GLY A 48 13.26 20.62 2.21
CA GLY A 48 12.21 20.61 1.19
C GLY A 48 11.14 19.54 1.36
N ASP A 49 10.08 19.67 0.56
CA ASP A 49 8.93 18.77 0.53
C ASP A 49 8.25 18.58 1.89
N VAL A 50 8.06 19.69 2.60
CA VAL A 50 7.28 19.79 3.84
C VAL A 50 5.78 19.56 3.54
N GLY A 51 5.29 20.07 2.42
CA GLY A 51 3.93 19.89 1.93
C GLY A 51 3.52 20.94 0.90
N GLU A 52 2.37 20.74 0.27
CA GLU A 52 1.95 21.48 -0.93
C GLU A 52 1.14 22.76 -0.64
N SER A 53 0.80 23.03 0.63
CA SER A 53 -0.08 24.16 0.99
C SER A 53 0.52 25.03 2.09
N ASP A 54 0.08 26.29 2.14
CA ASP A 54 0.52 27.25 3.15
C ASP A 54 0.21 26.78 4.56
N ASP A 55 -0.92 26.11 4.76
CA ASP A 55 -1.29 25.54 6.05
C ASP A 55 -0.35 24.40 6.46
N HIS A 56 0.16 23.63 5.50
CA HIS A 56 1.18 22.61 5.78
C HIS A 56 2.46 23.27 6.28
N LEU A 57 2.93 24.32 5.59
CA LEU A 57 4.11 25.10 5.98
C LEU A 57 3.95 25.71 7.38
N ARG A 58 2.80 26.36 7.66
CA ARG A 58 2.51 26.94 8.99
C ARG A 58 2.52 25.89 10.09
N VAL A 59 1.85 24.75 9.88
CA VAL A 59 1.85 23.63 10.84
C VAL A 59 3.26 23.09 11.06
N ALA A 60 4.04 22.96 9.99
CA ALA A 60 5.40 22.46 10.05
C ALA A 60 6.30 23.38 10.88
N PHE A 61 6.38 24.66 10.49
CA PHE A 61 7.26 25.64 11.11
C PHE A 61 6.87 25.96 12.54
N SER A 62 5.57 26.06 12.84
CA SER A 62 5.07 26.24 14.20
C SER A 62 5.55 25.12 15.13
N LYS A 63 5.40 23.86 14.70
CA LYS A 63 5.83 22.71 15.50
C LYS A 63 7.36 22.60 15.58
N ALA A 64 8.08 22.84 14.48
CA ALA A 64 9.55 22.79 14.47
C ALA A 64 10.15 23.82 15.44
N THR A 65 9.68 25.05 15.39
CA THR A 65 10.21 26.16 16.22
C THR A 65 9.77 26.06 17.68
N ALA A 66 8.68 25.33 17.98
CA ALA A 66 8.32 24.96 19.33
C ALA A 66 9.20 23.83 19.92
N CYS A 67 9.80 23.01 19.05
CA CYS A 67 10.59 21.86 19.45
C CYS A 67 12.10 22.11 19.41
N PHE A 68 12.61 23.01 18.57
CA PHE A 68 14.04 23.25 18.34
C PHE A 68 14.38 24.74 18.50
N ASP A 69 15.60 25.01 18.95
CA ASP A 69 16.08 26.38 19.22
C ASP A 69 16.40 27.17 17.95
N ALA A 70 16.82 26.46 16.89
CA ALA A 70 17.12 27.03 15.59
C ALA A 70 16.60 26.12 14.47
N VAL A 71 15.89 26.70 13.52
CA VAL A 71 15.31 25.96 12.38
C VAL A 71 15.73 26.63 11.08
N TRP A 72 16.25 25.84 10.15
CA TRP A 72 16.55 26.23 8.78
C TRP A 72 15.61 25.50 7.82
N TRP A 73 15.29 26.12 6.70
CA TRP A 73 14.48 25.51 5.66
C TRP A 73 15.03 25.86 4.28
N CYS A 74 14.94 24.91 3.35
CA CYS A 74 15.03 25.15 1.91
C CYS A 74 13.80 24.54 1.21
N PRO A 75 13.30 25.15 0.12
CA PRO A 75 12.12 24.65 -0.59
C PRO A 75 12.42 23.34 -1.33
N GLY A 76 11.40 22.47 -1.42
CA GLY A 76 11.36 21.37 -2.38
C GLY A 76 10.46 21.69 -3.58
N ASN A 77 10.19 20.70 -4.43
CA ASN A 77 9.29 20.90 -5.57
C ASN A 77 7.83 21.01 -5.13
N HIS A 78 7.41 20.30 -4.07
CA HIS A 78 6.01 20.28 -3.63
C HIS A 78 5.53 21.63 -3.06
N GLU A 79 6.39 22.39 -2.36
CA GLU A 79 6.04 23.74 -1.90
C GLU A 79 5.77 24.71 -3.07
N LEU A 80 6.45 24.47 -4.20
CA LEU A 80 6.38 25.32 -5.40
C LEU A 80 5.21 24.97 -6.32
N TYR A 81 4.43 23.93 -5.99
CA TYR A 81 3.26 23.55 -6.78
C TYR A 81 2.14 24.59 -6.65
N THR A 82 1.55 24.95 -7.80
CA THR A 82 0.35 25.78 -7.85
C THR A 82 -0.89 24.90 -8.05
N MET A 83 -1.57 24.56 -6.95
CA MET A 83 -2.79 23.74 -6.98
C MET A 83 -4.03 24.53 -7.46
N HIS A 84 -4.85 23.95 -8.34
CA HIS A 84 -6.11 24.55 -8.76
C HIS A 84 -7.20 24.45 -7.66
N GLY A 85 -7.79 25.57 -7.26
CA GLY A 85 -8.99 25.62 -6.42
C GLY A 85 -8.81 25.93 -4.92
N LYS A 86 -7.58 26.15 -4.43
CA LYS A 86 -7.32 26.54 -3.03
C LYS A 86 -6.41 27.78 -2.92
N GLY A 87 -7.03 28.96 -2.89
CA GLY A 87 -6.53 30.15 -2.19
C GLY A 87 -5.36 30.95 -2.77
N SER A 88 -4.32 30.35 -3.35
CA SER A 88 -3.17 31.09 -3.91
C SER A 88 -3.06 30.89 -5.42
N SER A 89 -3.11 31.98 -6.17
CA SER A 89 -2.85 32.00 -7.62
C SER A 89 -1.38 32.16 -7.97
N ALA A 90 -0.50 32.30 -6.96
CA ALA A 90 0.91 32.58 -7.18
C ALA A 90 1.63 31.40 -7.83
N ARG A 91 2.60 31.73 -8.68
CA ARG A 91 3.38 30.80 -9.51
C ARG A 91 4.85 31.15 -9.45
N GLY A 92 5.71 30.15 -9.67
CA GLY A 92 7.15 30.30 -9.76
C GLY A 92 7.77 31.09 -8.61
N GLU A 93 8.54 32.14 -8.92
CA GLU A 93 9.27 32.94 -7.95
C GLU A 93 8.35 33.65 -6.94
N GLU A 94 7.14 34.04 -7.34
CA GLU A 94 6.16 34.61 -6.41
C GLU A 94 5.70 33.56 -5.39
N ARG A 95 5.46 32.33 -5.85
CA ARG A 95 5.09 31.21 -4.97
C ARG A 95 6.20 30.89 -3.99
N TYR A 96 7.45 30.89 -4.46
CA TYR A 96 8.62 30.74 -3.60
C TYR A 96 8.70 31.84 -2.53
N GLN A 97 8.50 33.10 -2.91
CA GLN A 97 8.53 34.21 -1.97
C GLN A 97 7.44 34.12 -0.91
N GLN A 98 6.23 33.66 -1.25
CA GLN A 98 5.18 33.38 -0.27
C GLN A 98 5.62 32.35 0.78
N CYS A 99 6.32 31.28 0.36
CA CYS A 99 6.84 30.28 1.29
C CYS A 99 7.92 30.87 2.21
N VAL A 100 8.79 31.73 1.67
CA VAL A 100 9.80 32.49 2.45
C VAL A 100 9.13 33.40 3.47
N ASP A 101 8.06 34.10 3.10
CA ASP A 101 7.33 35.00 3.99
C ASP A 101 6.68 34.23 5.14
N ILE A 102 6.06 33.07 4.86
CA ILE A 102 5.53 32.18 5.90
C ILE A 102 6.65 31.69 6.82
N ALA A 103 7.81 31.27 6.29
CA ALA A 103 8.93 30.83 7.12
C ALA A 103 9.43 31.94 8.07
N ARG A 104 9.48 33.19 7.57
CA ARG A 104 9.85 34.37 8.36
C ARG A 104 8.87 34.68 9.48
N GLU A 105 7.56 34.44 9.31
CA GLU A 105 6.56 34.58 10.39
C GLU A 105 6.92 33.75 11.62
N TYR A 106 7.51 32.57 11.41
CA TYR A 106 7.92 31.65 12.47
C TYR A 106 9.40 31.78 12.85
N LYS A 107 10.14 32.74 12.28
CA LYS A 107 11.59 32.92 12.48
C LYS A 107 12.43 31.72 12.03
N VAL A 108 11.93 30.97 11.04
CA VAL A 108 12.72 29.93 10.36
C VAL A 108 13.69 30.62 9.39
N LEU A 109 14.95 30.21 9.41
CA LEU A 109 15.99 30.75 8.54
C LEU A 109 15.86 30.15 7.14
N THR A 110 15.75 31.02 6.14
CA THR A 110 15.46 30.65 4.75
C THR A 110 16.70 30.80 3.85
N PRO A 111 16.66 30.33 2.59
CA PRO A 111 17.76 30.54 1.66
C PRO A 111 18.01 32.03 1.33
N GLU A 112 17.04 32.91 1.57
CA GLU A 112 17.17 34.35 1.33
C GLU A 112 17.94 35.07 2.43
N ASP A 113 17.96 34.53 3.65
CA ASP A 113 18.60 35.15 4.81
C ASP A 113 20.11 34.82 4.86
N ASP A 114 20.91 35.64 5.54
CA ASP A 114 22.36 35.40 5.66
C ASP A 114 22.65 34.03 6.30
N PHE A 115 23.67 33.34 5.79
CA PHE A 115 24.08 32.05 6.35
C PHE A 115 24.70 32.24 7.73
N VAL A 116 24.24 31.45 8.68
CA VAL A 116 24.58 31.60 10.09
C VAL A 116 25.54 30.50 10.56
N VAL A 117 26.41 30.86 11.50
CA VAL A 117 27.28 29.91 12.18
C VAL A 117 26.48 29.16 13.23
N TRP A 118 26.52 27.83 13.18
CA TRP A 118 26.02 26.93 14.22
C TRP A 118 27.18 26.41 15.06
N GLU A 119 27.16 26.72 16.36
CA GLU A 119 28.14 26.23 17.34
C GLU A 119 27.62 24.97 18.03
N GLY A 120 27.60 23.86 17.29
CA GLY A 120 27.12 22.57 17.79
C GLY A 120 28.24 21.61 18.24
N ALA A 121 27.84 20.43 18.72
CA ALA A 121 28.74 19.37 19.20
C ALA A 121 29.81 18.94 18.16
N GLY A 122 29.54 19.11 16.87
CA GLY A 122 30.45 18.81 15.76
C GLY A 122 31.50 19.91 15.46
N GLY A 123 31.56 20.97 16.27
CA GLY A 123 32.34 22.18 16.04
C GLY A 123 31.57 23.24 15.23
N PRO A 124 32.07 24.49 15.20
CA PRO A 124 31.42 25.58 14.48
C PRO A 124 31.40 25.31 12.97
N ALA A 125 30.23 25.43 12.35
CA ALA A 125 30.03 25.30 10.91
C ALA A 125 29.01 26.33 10.43
N VAL A 126 29.15 26.80 9.19
CA VAL A 126 28.17 27.70 8.58
C VAL A 126 27.06 26.87 7.94
N ILE A 127 25.80 27.11 8.33
CA ILE A 127 24.64 26.43 7.77
C ILE A 127 24.12 27.23 6.59
N ALA A 128 24.13 26.61 5.41
CA ALA A 128 23.80 27.23 4.14
C ALA A 128 22.60 26.51 3.48
N PRO A 129 21.35 26.87 3.84
CA PRO A 129 20.20 26.45 3.06
C PRO A 129 20.22 27.16 1.70
N ILE A 130 20.16 26.40 0.61
CA ILE A 130 20.18 26.91 -0.75
C ILE A 130 18.98 26.38 -1.55
N PHE A 131 18.74 26.97 -2.71
CA PHE A 131 17.67 26.56 -3.62
C PHE A 131 18.20 26.58 -5.05
N THR A 132 18.34 25.41 -5.69
CA THR A 132 18.91 25.31 -7.04
C THR A 132 17.93 24.90 -8.13
N LEU A 133 16.81 24.23 -7.79
CA LEU A 133 15.98 23.53 -8.76
C LEU A 133 16.81 22.53 -9.60
N TYR A 134 16.42 22.29 -10.85
CA TYR A 134 17.07 21.43 -11.84
C TYR A 134 16.98 22.00 -13.26
N ASP A 135 17.83 21.52 -14.15
CA ASP A 135 17.93 21.99 -15.54
C ASP A 135 17.92 20.86 -16.59
N TYR A 136 17.50 19.66 -16.19
CA TYR A 136 17.50 18.43 -17.00
C TYR A 136 18.90 17.95 -17.44
N SER A 137 19.98 18.50 -16.90
CA SER A 137 21.35 18.08 -17.25
C SER A 137 21.73 16.70 -16.72
N PHE A 138 20.98 16.16 -15.76
CA PHE A 138 21.11 14.77 -15.29
C PHE A 138 20.56 13.71 -16.25
N ARG A 139 20.40 14.06 -17.52
CA ARG A 139 20.16 13.14 -18.64
C ARG A 139 21.43 12.36 -19.04
N PRO A 140 21.31 11.24 -19.75
CA PRO A 140 22.44 10.65 -20.47
C PRO A 140 23.02 11.63 -21.49
N ARG A 141 24.32 11.53 -21.78
CA ARG A 141 25.03 12.48 -22.65
C ARG A 141 24.52 12.45 -24.08
N GLU A 142 24.10 11.28 -24.53
CA GLU A 142 23.55 10.97 -25.85
C GLU A 142 22.15 11.54 -26.11
N VAL A 143 21.39 11.88 -25.05
CA VAL A 143 20.05 12.47 -25.17
C VAL A 143 20.20 13.99 -25.29
N SER A 144 19.53 14.67 -26.23
CA SER A 144 19.57 16.14 -26.31
C SER A 144 18.78 16.80 -25.16
N PHE A 145 18.99 18.09 -24.91
CA PHE A 145 18.19 18.80 -23.90
C PHE A 145 16.73 18.92 -24.33
N GLU A 146 16.48 19.16 -25.62
CA GLU A 146 15.14 19.31 -26.20
C GLU A 146 14.37 17.97 -26.17
N GLY A 147 15.07 16.86 -26.38
CA GLY A 147 14.49 15.51 -26.34
C GLY A 147 14.50 14.86 -24.96
N ALA A 148 14.93 15.55 -23.90
CA ALA A 148 15.07 14.95 -22.57
C ALA A 148 13.74 14.49 -21.99
N ILE A 149 12.70 15.34 -22.05
CA ILE A 149 11.38 15.01 -21.52
C ILE A 149 10.71 13.90 -22.36
N GLU A 150 10.85 13.95 -23.68
CA GLU A 150 10.35 12.90 -24.57
C GLU A 150 11.05 11.55 -24.30
N TRP A 151 12.37 11.57 -24.10
CA TRP A 151 13.10 10.40 -23.66
C TRP A 151 12.58 9.85 -22.33
N ALA A 152 12.24 10.69 -21.35
CA ALA A 152 11.67 10.15 -20.11
C ALA A 152 10.24 9.62 -20.29
N SER A 153 9.42 10.26 -21.14
CA SER A 153 8.03 9.88 -21.39
C SER A 153 7.88 8.55 -22.15
N GLU A 154 8.86 8.15 -22.96
CA GLU A 154 8.91 6.82 -23.60
C GLU A 154 8.82 5.64 -22.60
N GLN A 155 9.18 5.86 -21.33
CA GLN A 155 9.04 4.88 -20.24
C GLN A 155 7.98 5.30 -19.22
N ASP A 156 6.98 6.08 -19.64
CA ASP A 156 5.89 6.57 -18.78
C ASP A 156 6.43 7.28 -17.50
N THR A 157 7.62 7.89 -17.57
CA THR A 157 8.29 8.55 -16.44
C THR A 157 8.29 10.05 -16.65
N VAL A 158 7.29 10.75 -16.12
CA VAL A 158 7.19 12.22 -16.19
C VAL A 158 6.85 12.77 -14.80
N ALA A 159 7.64 13.72 -14.30
CA ALA A 159 7.37 14.34 -13.01
C ALA A 159 6.15 15.24 -13.06
N THR A 160 5.38 15.27 -11.97
CA THR A 160 4.22 16.16 -11.81
C THR A 160 4.61 17.65 -11.91
N ASP A 161 5.87 17.97 -11.62
CA ASP A 161 6.47 19.29 -11.79
C ASP A 161 6.20 19.89 -13.18
N GLU A 162 6.16 19.04 -14.23
CA GLU A 162 5.89 19.49 -15.60
C GLU A 162 4.54 20.20 -15.73
N PHE A 163 3.59 19.86 -14.87
CA PHE A 163 2.23 20.38 -14.88
C PHE A 163 1.96 21.41 -13.78
N LEU A 164 2.61 21.29 -12.60
CA LEU A 164 2.29 22.08 -11.41
C LEU A 164 3.37 23.06 -10.95
N LEU A 165 4.63 22.85 -11.33
CA LEU A 165 5.74 23.74 -10.97
C LEU A 165 6.00 24.69 -12.13
N HIS A 166 5.46 25.89 -12.04
CA HIS A 166 5.62 26.90 -13.09
C HIS A 166 6.89 27.72 -12.87
N PRO A 167 7.68 28.04 -13.92
CA PRO A 167 8.95 28.75 -13.77
C PRO A 167 8.84 30.29 -13.76
N ASP A 168 7.63 30.87 -13.73
CA ASP A 168 7.42 32.32 -13.80
C ASP A 168 8.33 33.10 -12.81
N PRO A 169 8.92 34.24 -13.21
CA PRO A 169 8.83 34.92 -14.50
C PRO A 169 9.81 34.38 -15.55
N TYR A 170 10.55 33.31 -15.26
CA TYR A 170 11.53 32.74 -16.18
C TYR A 170 10.83 31.97 -17.30
N PRO A 171 11.36 31.99 -18.54
CA PRO A 171 10.76 31.27 -19.65
C PRO A 171 10.72 29.74 -19.45
N THR A 172 11.71 29.18 -18.75
CA THR A 172 11.85 27.74 -18.54
C THR A 172 12.41 27.44 -17.14
N ARG A 173 12.21 26.21 -16.66
CA ARG A 173 12.78 25.75 -15.37
C ARG A 173 14.30 25.74 -15.42
N GLN A 174 14.89 25.44 -16.58
CA GLN A 174 16.34 25.52 -16.79
C GLN A 174 16.87 26.95 -16.61
N ASP A 175 16.17 27.95 -17.14
CA ASP A 175 16.56 29.36 -16.99
C ASP A 175 16.45 29.81 -15.52
N TRP A 176 15.40 29.38 -14.83
CA TRP A 176 15.25 29.64 -13.40
C TRP A 176 16.36 28.97 -12.57
N CYS A 177 16.64 27.69 -12.84
CA CYS A 177 17.74 26.94 -12.23
C CYS A 177 19.08 27.65 -12.42
N ARG A 178 19.41 28.11 -13.64
CA ARG A 178 20.67 28.85 -13.88
C ARG A 178 20.73 30.16 -13.10
N ALA A 179 19.63 30.90 -13.01
CA ALA A 179 19.57 32.14 -12.23
C ALA A 179 19.79 31.86 -10.73
N LEU A 180 19.15 30.82 -10.20
CA LEU A 180 19.29 30.36 -8.83
C LEU A 180 20.72 29.89 -8.52
N VAL A 181 21.30 29.04 -9.37
CA VAL A 181 22.69 28.56 -9.23
C VAL A 181 23.65 29.74 -9.15
N LYS A 182 23.54 30.73 -10.06
CA LYS A 182 24.40 31.92 -10.03
C LYS A 182 24.22 32.74 -8.75
N LYS A 183 22.98 32.90 -8.28
CA LYS A 183 22.65 33.61 -7.04
C LYS A 183 23.32 32.95 -5.84
N PHE A 184 23.13 31.64 -5.67
CA PHE A 184 23.67 30.91 -4.53
C PHE A 184 25.17 30.66 -4.63
N GLU A 185 25.74 30.54 -5.83
CA GLU A 185 27.19 30.53 -6.04
C GLU A 185 27.82 31.82 -5.50
N THR A 186 27.28 32.98 -5.89
CA THR A 186 27.75 34.30 -5.43
C THR A 186 27.65 34.42 -3.91
N LYS A 187 26.54 33.94 -3.33
CA LYS A 187 26.31 33.97 -1.88
C LYS A 187 27.29 33.06 -1.13
N LEU A 188 27.52 31.84 -1.62
CA LEU A 188 28.48 30.90 -1.05
C LEU A 188 29.92 31.41 -1.15
N ASP A 189 30.31 32.05 -2.28
CA ASP A 189 31.63 32.69 -2.43
C ASP A 189 31.80 33.83 -1.41
N ALA A 190 30.79 34.67 -1.22
CA ALA A 190 30.80 35.73 -0.21
C ALA A 190 30.92 35.18 1.22
N THR A 191 30.16 34.13 1.54
CA THR A 191 30.25 33.44 2.84
C THR A 191 31.61 32.79 3.05
N ARG A 192 32.19 32.20 2.01
CA ARG A 192 33.53 31.60 2.07
C ARG A 192 34.61 32.65 2.33
N ALA A 193 34.47 33.84 1.75
CA ALA A 193 35.35 34.98 2.01
C ALA A 193 35.19 35.51 3.44
N GLN A 194 33.96 35.54 3.96
CA GLN A 194 33.66 35.98 5.32
C GLN A 194 34.15 34.97 6.39
N PHE A 195 34.00 33.66 6.15
CA PHE A 195 34.35 32.59 7.08
C PHE A 195 35.36 31.60 6.46
N PRO A 196 36.61 32.03 6.20
CA PRO A 196 37.61 31.24 5.47
C PRO A 196 38.11 30.01 6.24
N SER A 197 37.92 29.94 7.55
CA SER A 197 38.35 28.79 8.38
C SER A 197 37.24 27.81 8.73
N LEU A 198 35.96 28.15 8.52
CA LEU A 198 34.84 27.31 8.90
C LEU A 198 34.38 26.44 7.72
N PRO A 199 34.02 25.16 7.97
CA PRO A 199 33.36 24.34 6.98
C PRO A 199 31.90 24.75 6.79
N LEU A 200 31.35 24.45 5.62
CA LEU A 200 29.92 24.65 5.35
C LEU A 200 29.13 23.34 5.55
N VAL A 201 27.89 23.49 6.00
CA VAL A 201 26.84 22.48 5.90
C VAL A 201 25.84 23.01 4.88
N ILE A 202 25.87 22.45 3.67
CA ILE A 202 25.01 22.90 2.57
C ILE A 202 23.74 22.04 2.60
N ALA A 203 22.57 22.68 2.63
CA ALA A 203 21.28 22.00 2.56
C ALA A 203 20.53 22.42 1.30
N ASN A 204 20.17 21.47 0.45
CA ASN A 204 19.46 21.71 -0.80
C ASN A 204 18.57 20.52 -1.11
N HIS A 205 17.29 20.75 -1.41
CA HIS A 205 16.38 19.65 -1.68
C HIS A 205 16.85 18.75 -2.83
N TRP A 206 17.29 19.35 -3.94
CA TRP A 206 17.86 18.60 -5.08
C TRP A 206 19.31 18.15 -4.82
N GLN A 207 19.70 17.03 -5.43
CA GLN A 207 21.06 16.51 -5.31
C GLN A 207 22.05 17.46 -5.98
N LEU A 208 23.15 17.78 -5.28
CA LEU A 208 24.23 18.59 -5.85
C LEU A 208 25.14 17.80 -6.81
N ARG A 209 24.97 16.48 -6.91
CA ARG A 209 25.82 15.63 -7.76
C ARG A 209 25.02 14.56 -8.48
N GLN A 210 25.31 14.40 -9.77
CA GLN A 210 24.63 13.39 -10.59
C GLN A 210 24.89 11.95 -10.11
N ASP A 211 26.11 11.63 -9.65
CA ASP A 211 26.49 10.26 -9.26
C ASP A 211 25.80 9.75 -7.98
N LEU A 212 25.15 10.64 -7.24
CA LEU A 212 24.36 10.31 -6.06
C LEU A 212 22.91 9.94 -6.41
N VAL A 213 22.44 10.31 -7.60
CA VAL A 213 21.11 9.96 -8.10
C VAL A 213 21.13 8.52 -8.63
N GLN A 214 20.83 7.55 -7.76
CA GLN A 214 20.76 6.13 -8.09
C GLN A 214 19.33 5.60 -8.00
N LEU A 215 18.61 5.64 -9.12
CA LEU A 215 17.20 5.26 -9.21
C LEU A 215 17.04 3.94 -10.01
N PRO A 216 17.17 2.76 -9.39
CA PRO A 216 17.21 1.48 -10.12
C PRO A 216 15.88 1.12 -10.80
N LEU A 217 14.75 1.58 -10.26
CA LEU A 217 13.42 1.27 -10.79
C LEU A 217 12.94 2.30 -11.83
N VAL A 218 13.36 3.56 -11.69
CA VAL A 218 12.91 4.71 -12.51
C VAL A 218 14.11 5.58 -12.92
N PRO A 219 15.10 5.04 -13.64
CA PRO A 219 16.35 5.75 -13.93
C PRO A 219 16.15 7.03 -14.74
N ARG A 220 15.10 7.11 -15.57
CA ARG A 220 14.79 8.30 -16.38
C ARG A 220 14.26 9.47 -15.55
N PHE A 221 13.87 9.26 -14.30
CA PHE A 221 13.46 10.33 -13.39
C PHE A 221 14.62 11.24 -12.97
N SER A 222 15.88 10.85 -13.25
CA SER A 222 17.06 11.65 -12.92
C SER A 222 17.03 13.08 -13.46
N LEU A 223 16.27 13.33 -14.54
CA LEU A 223 16.09 14.65 -15.14
C LEU A 223 15.64 15.74 -14.16
N TRP A 224 14.80 15.39 -13.18
CA TRP A 224 14.22 16.31 -12.21
C TRP A 224 15.00 16.36 -10.89
N CYS A 225 16.15 15.66 -10.78
CA CYS A 225 16.84 15.46 -9.51
C CYS A 225 17.99 16.44 -9.23
N GLY A 226 18.31 17.36 -10.14
CA GLY A 226 19.34 18.38 -9.92
C GLY A 226 19.98 18.94 -11.19
N THR A 227 21.17 19.51 -11.05
CA THR A 227 21.95 20.11 -12.15
C THR A 227 23.43 19.76 -12.02
N THR A 228 24.10 19.55 -13.15
CA THR A 228 25.55 19.32 -13.23
C THR A 228 26.39 20.56 -12.88
N LEU A 229 25.77 21.75 -12.79
CA LEU A 229 26.46 23.01 -12.46
C LEU A 229 26.97 23.04 -11.00
N THR A 230 26.48 22.16 -10.13
CA THR A 230 26.80 22.14 -8.70
C THR A 230 27.71 20.97 -8.30
N ASP A 231 28.16 20.15 -9.26
CA ASP A 231 28.89 18.88 -9.05
C ASP A 231 30.16 19.00 -8.17
N ASP A 232 30.78 20.18 -8.15
CA ASP A 232 32.01 20.47 -7.41
C ASP A 232 31.82 21.38 -6.18
N TRP A 233 30.59 21.80 -5.88
CA TRP A 233 30.30 22.77 -4.82
C TRP A 233 30.74 22.29 -3.44
N HIS A 234 30.63 20.99 -3.15
CA HIS A 234 31.12 20.41 -1.89
C HIS A 234 32.62 20.62 -1.69
N ARG A 235 33.42 20.54 -2.75
CA ARG A 235 34.86 20.80 -2.70
C ARG A 235 35.16 22.29 -2.72
N ARG A 236 34.59 23.02 -3.69
CA ARG A 236 34.85 24.45 -3.91
C ARG A 236 34.53 25.27 -2.67
N PHE A 237 33.42 24.96 -2.00
CA PHE A 237 32.95 25.69 -0.83
C PHE A 237 33.32 25.03 0.51
N ASN A 238 34.24 24.05 0.51
CA ASN A 238 34.71 23.37 1.72
C ASN A 238 33.54 22.85 2.58
N ALA A 239 32.58 22.18 1.92
CA ALA A 239 31.46 21.57 2.61
C ALA A 239 31.94 20.35 3.39
N LYS A 240 31.56 20.28 4.67
CA LYS A 240 31.76 19.10 5.51
C LYS A 240 30.62 18.11 5.33
N VAL A 241 29.40 18.64 5.18
CA VAL A 241 28.19 17.86 4.94
C VAL A 241 27.34 18.56 3.88
N VAL A 242 26.82 17.79 2.94
CA VAL A 242 25.74 18.19 2.04
C VAL A 242 24.51 17.37 2.40
N ILE A 243 23.38 18.04 2.61
CA ILE A 243 22.11 17.44 2.95
C ILE A 243 21.17 17.66 1.77
N SER A 244 20.59 16.58 1.27
CA SER A 244 19.61 16.62 0.18
C SER A 244 18.40 15.75 0.49
N GLY A 245 17.31 15.95 -0.26
CA GLY A 245 16.10 15.14 -0.20
C GLY A 245 15.68 14.72 -1.61
N HIS A 246 14.37 14.73 -1.86
CA HIS A 246 13.74 14.53 -3.18
C HIS A 246 13.70 13.09 -3.67
N ILE A 247 14.78 12.32 -3.53
CA ILE A 247 14.84 10.97 -4.11
C ILE A 247 14.22 9.90 -3.21
N HIS A 248 13.88 10.23 -1.96
CA HIS A 248 13.23 9.34 -0.98
C HIS A 248 14.02 8.03 -0.69
N ILE A 249 15.34 8.04 -0.90
CA ILE A 249 16.21 6.88 -0.67
C ILE A 249 17.21 7.23 0.43
N ARG A 250 16.84 6.95 1.68
CA ARG A 250 17.70 7.19 2.84
C ARG A 250 19.08 6.58 2.64
N ARG A 251 20.12 7.42 2.65
CA ARG A 251 21.49 7.01 2.37
C ARG A 251 22.50 7.99 2.91
N THR A 252 23.67 7.45 3.27
CA THR A 252 24.86 8.24 3.59
C THR A 252 25.95 7.87 2.60
N ASP A 253 26.45 8.87 1.87
CA ASP A 253 27.51 8.74 0.90
C ASP A 253 28.72 9.59 1.29
N TRP A 254 29.89 9.23 0.79
CA TRP A 254 31.11 10.02 0.97
C TRP A 254 31.76 10.26 -0.39
N ARG A 255 32.02 11.53 -0.72
CA ARG A 255 32.75 11.95 -1.93
C ARG A 255 33.75 13.02 -1.57
N ASP A 256 35.00 12.81 -1.97
CA ASP A 256 36.08 13.78 -1.76
C ASP A 256 36.25 14.25 -0.30
N GLY A 257 35.94 13.38 0.66
CA GLY A 257 35.98 13.68 2.10
C GLY A 257 34.76 14.43 2.65
N CYS A 258 33.82 14.87 1.79
CA CYS A 258 32.53 15.41 2.20
C CYS A 258 31.51 14.29 2.38
N ARG A 259 30.67 14.40 3.42
CA ARG A 259 29.56 13.49 3.67
C ARG A 259 28.30 14.02 2.98
N PHE A 260 27.61 13.16 2.24
CA PHE A 260 26.32 13.44 1.63
C PHE A 260 25.25 12.64 2.38
N GLU A 261 24.19 13.31 2.82
CA GLU A 261 23.12 12.71 3.60
C GLU A 261 21.78 12.91 2.91
N GLU A 262 21.09 11.81 2.66
CA GLU A 262 19.67 11.77 2.32
C GLU A 262 18.90 11.33 3.58
N PRO A 263 18.24 12.26 4.30
CA PRO A 263 17.52 11.96 5.52
C PRO A 263 16.21 11.18 5.24
N PRO A 264 15.65 10.49 6.25
CA PRO A 264 14.41 9.74 6.10
C PRO A 264 13.19 10.66 5.86
N SER A 265 12.22 10.18 5.08
CA SER A 265 10.90 10.81 4.86
C SER A 265 9.88 10.54 5.98
N THR A 266 10.22 9.72 6.97
CA THR A 266 9.35 9.36 8.10
C THR A 266 9.97 9.79 9.43
N SER A 267 9.15 10.28 10.36
CA SER A 267 9.55 10.86 11.65
C SER A 267 10.21 9.89 12.64
N GLU A 268 10.48 8.64 12.24
CA GLU A 268 11.16 7.66 13.09
C GLU A 268 12.65 8.03 13.19
N THR A 269 12.93 8.86 14.19
CA THR A 269 14.25 9.38 14.62
C THR A 269 14.98 10.27 13.60
N PRO A 270 15.02 11.60 13.84
CA PRO A 270 15.91 12.51 13.14
C PRO A 270 17.37 12.03 13.21
N VAL A 271 18.11 12.13 12.12
CA VAL A 271 19.51 11.69 12.07
C VAL A 271 20.37 12.62 12.92
N VAL A 272 20.91 12.12 14.04
CA VAL A 272 21.94 12.80 14.82
C VAL A 272 23.24 12.76 14.02
N MET A 273 23.86 13.91 13.74
CA MET A 273 25.17 13.98 13.09
C MET A 273 26.27 13.52 14.09
N PRO A 274 26.92 12.36 13.93
CA PRO A 274 27.88 11.87 14.91
C PRO A 274 29.23 12.59 14.80
N ALA A 275 29.93 12.68 15.93
CA ALA A 275 31.31 13.11 16.01
C ALA A 275 32.27 11.92 15.77
N GLN A 276 33.11 12.06 14.73
CA GLN A 276 34.32 11.28 14.43
C GLN A 276 34.20 9.76 14.13
N SER A 277 35.22 9.33 13.39
CA SER A 277 35.32 8.19 12.48
C SER A 277 35.73 6.87 13.14
N THR A 278 35.16 5.75 12.68
CA THR A 278 35.92 4.50 12.48
C THR A 278 35.47 3.82 11.18
N LEU A 279 36.43 3.53 10.29
CA LEU A 279 36.21 2.80 9.04
C LEU A 279 35.81 1.34 9.30
N PRO A 280 34.73 0.80 8.71
CA PRO A 280 34.50 -0.63 8.74
C PRO A 280 35.13 -1.32 7.52
N LYS A 281 35.80 -2.44 7.81
CA LYS A 281 36.37 -3.39 6.86
C LYS A 281 35.28 -4.04 6.00
N ARG A 282 35.65 -4.38 4.76
CA ARG A 282 34.85 -5.17 3.79
C ARG A 282 34.24 -6.43 4.42
N PRO A 283 32.95 -6.75 4.19
CA PRO A 283 32.46 -8.10 4.36
C PRO A 283 32.44 -8.87 3.04
N ALA A 284 32.81 -10.14 3.15
CA ALA A 284 32.76 -11.14 2.10
C ALA A 284 31.33 -11.64 1.83
N SER A 285 31.08 -12.05 0.59
CA SER A 285 30.01 -12.92 0.08
C SER A 285 28.62 -12.88 0.78
N THR A 286 27.73 -12.09 0.20
CA THR A 286 26.34 -11.77 0.61
C THR A 286 25.34 -12.94 0.61
N VAL A 287 25.66 -14.10 0.03
CA VAL A 287 24.62 -15.12 -0.22
C VAL A 287 24.34 -16.01 0.99
N THR A 288 25.28 -16.17 1.92
CA THR A 288 25.12 -17.07 3.08
C THR A 288 24.51 -16.37 4.32
N GLN A 289 24.51 -15.03 4.36
CA GLN A 289 23.93 -14.26 5.48
C GLN A 289 22.41 -14.03 5.37
N ILE A 290 21.83 -14.08 4.17
CA ILE A 290 20.38 -13.86 3.98
C ILE A 290 19.55 -15.04 4.55
N LEU A 291 20.14 -16.24 4.63
CA LEU A 291 19.44 -17.44 5.12
C LEU A 291 19.61 -17.68 6.63
N ALA A 292 20.28 -16.79 7.36
CA ALA A 292 20.51 -16.91 8.80
C ALA A 292 20.15 -15.59 9.52
N MET A 293 18.87 -15.20 9.51
CA MET A 293 18.39 -14.08 10.34
C MET A 293 17.95 -14.56 11.74
N PRO A 294 18.24 -13.80 12.82
CA PRO A 294 17.80 -14.12 14.18
C PRO A 294 16.28 -13.93 14.38
N PRO A 295 15.66 -14.62 15.36
CA PRO A 295 14.21 -14.60 15.63
C PRO A 295 13.62 -13.23 16.04
N GLN A 296 14.43 -12.19 16.19
CA GLN A 296 13.99 -10.84 16.59
C GLN A 296 13.23 -10.11 15.48
N TRP A 297 13.62 -10.26 14.22
CA TRP A 297 12.94 -9.61 13.09
C TRP A 297 11.51 -10.12 12.88
N LEU A 298 11.29 -11.43 13.08
CA LEU A 298 9.95 -12.01 13.02
C LEU A 298 9.05 -11.49 14.14
N ALA A 299 9.60 -11.27 15.33
CA ALA A 299 8.86 -10.69 16.45
C ALA A 299 8.50 -9.21 16.21
N SER A 300 9.45 -8.40 15.71
CA SER A 300 9.18 -7.01 15.34
C SER A 300 8.18 -6.90 14.18
N TYR A 301 8.25 -7.81 13.20
CA TYR A 301 7.28 -7.88 12.11
C TYR A 301 5.90 -8.32 12.62
N GLU A 302 5.83 -9.28 13.54
CA GLU A 302 4.59 -9.70 14.20
C GLU A 302 3.94 -8.53 14.93
N GLU A 303 4.72 -7.74 15.68
CA GLU A 303 4.24 -6.55 16.36
C GLU A 303 3.77 -5.46 15.40
N PHE A 304 4.50 -5.24 14.29
CA PHE A 304 4.13 -4.27 13.27
C PHE A 304 2.81 -4.64 12.57
N VAL A 305 2.65 -5.89 12.13
CA VAL A 305 1.45 -6.36 11.42
C VAL A 305 0.23 -6.37 12.35
N THR A 306 0.41 -6.69 13.62
CA THR A 306 -0.69 -6.67 14.59
C THR A 306 -1.12 -5.25 14.97
N LYS A 307 -0.20 -4.29 15.05
CA LYS A 307 -0.51 -2.86 15.28
C LYS A 307 -1.16 -2.17 14.08
N ASN A 308 -0.77 -2.56 12.85
CA ASN A 308 -1.22 -1.91 11.61
C ASN A 308 -2.12 -2.83 10.76
N ALA A 309 -2.96 -3.65 11.39
CA ALA A 309 -3.73 -4.70 10.72
C ALA A 309 -4.66 -4.19 9.59
N SER A 310 -5.25 -3.00 9.74
CA SER A 310 -6.10 -2.36 8.74
C SER A 310 -5.30 -1.89 7.51
N GLN A 311 -4.18 -1.21 7.73
CA GLN A 311 -3.27 -0.76 6.67
C GLN A 311 -2.70 -1.95 5.89
N VAL A 312 -2.27 -3.01 6.58
CA VAL A 312 -1.79 -4.24 5.92
C VAL A 312 -2.88 -4.85 5.04
N SER A 313 -4.14 -4.86 5.49
CA SER A 313 -5.28 -5.33 4.67
C SER A 313 -5.52 -4.47 3.44
N GLN A 314 -5.38 -3.15 3.56
CA GLN A 314 -5.55 -2.21 2.44
C GLN A 314 -4.43 -2.37 1.42
N ILE A 315 -3.18 -2.49 1.87
CA ILE A 315 -2.01 -2.75 1.00
C ILE A 315 -2.18 -4.08 0.28
N GLU A 316 -2.60 -5.13 1.00
CA GLU A 316 -2.87 -6.45 0.42
C GLU A 316 -3.96 -6.39 -0.66
N SER A 317 -5.06 -5.67 -0.39
CA SER A 317 -6.14 -5.46 -1.35
C SER A 317 -5.67 -4.68 -2.57
N ALA A 318 -4.92 -3.58 -2.38
CA ALA A 318 -4.37 -2.77 -3.45
C ALA A 318 -3.39 -3.56 -4.33
N LEU A 319 -2.49 -4.34 -3.72
CA LEU A 319 -1.56 -5.22 -4.43
C LEU A 319 -2.30 -6.31 -5.22
N ARG A 320 -3.37 -6.89 -4.65
CA ARG A 320 -4.21 -7.88 -5.34
C ARG A 320 -4.91 -7.25 -6.55
N SER A 321 -5.52 -6.08 -6.38
CA SER A 321 -6.15 -5.33 -7.48
C SER A 321 -5.14 -4.95 -8.57
N LEU A 322 -3.94 -4.52 -8.19
CA LEU A 322 -2.87 -4.19 -9.12
C LEU A 322 -2.43 -5.42 -9.94
N THR A 323 -2.37 -6.61 -9.33
CA THR A 323 -2.02 -7.84 -10.06
C THR A 323 -3.05 -8.25 -11.11
N TYR A 324 -4.31 -7.78 -11.03
CA TYR A 324 -5.33 -8.04 -12.07
C TYR A 324 -5.26 -7.08 -13.26
N ILE A 325 -4.58 -5.94 -13.12
CA ILE A 325 -4.43 -4.90 -14.16
C ILE A 325 -3.17 -5.12 -15.02
N ILE A 326 -2.20 -5.86 -14.50
CA ILE A 326 -0.88 -6.09 -15.13
C ILE A 326 -0.81 -7.18 -16.21
N PRO A 327 -1.63 -8.26 -16.24
CA PRO A 327 -1.46 -9.31 -17.24
C PRO A 327 -1.73 -8.75 -18.63
N GLY A 328 -0.71 -8.68 -19.51
CA GLY A 328 -0.90 -8.29 -20.91
C GLY A 328 0.18 -7.43 -21.56
N ARG A 329 0.79 -6.49 -20.84
CA ARG A 329 1.74 -5.54 -21.46
C ARG A 329 3.07 -6.19 -21.89
N PHE A 330 3.48 -7.31 -21.28
CA PHE A 330 4.66 -8.08 -21.68
C PHE A 330 4.44 -9.59 -21.50
N ARG A 331 4.59 -10.38 -22.57
CA ARG A 331 4.46 -11.86 -22.53
C ARG A 331 5.45 -12.55 -21.57
N ASP A 332 6.58 -11.91 -21.29
CA ASP A 332 7.56 -12.39 -20.31
C ASP A 332 7.22 -12.01 -18.87
N ALA A 333 6.27 -11.09 -18.66
CA ALA A 333 5.84 -10.63 -17.34
C ALA A 333 4.69 -11.45 -16.75
N GLU A 334 4.02 -12.32 -17.51
CA GLU A 334 2.90 -13.15 -17.00
C GLU A 334 3.30 -13.99 -15.78
N ILE A 335 4.48 -14.61 -15.82
CA ILE A 335 4.99 -15.41 -14.69
C ILE A 335 5.37 -14.49 -13.53
N ALA A 336 5.89 -13.29 -13.81
CA ALA A 336 6.27 -12.34 -12.77
C ALA A 336 5.03 -11.78 -12.05
N SER A 337 3.99 -11.39 -12.79
CA SER A 337 2.73 -10.94 -12.21
C SER A 337 2.03 -12.06 -11.44
N GLU A 338 2.03 -13.29 -11.98
CA GLU A 338 1.47 -14.44 -11.25
C GLU A 338 2.30 -14.80 -10.01
N SER A 339 3.62 -14.63 -10.05
CA SER A 339 4.49 -14.82 -8.88
C SER A 339 4.20 -13.80 -7.79
N ILE A 340 3.97 -12.53 -8.16
CA ILE A 340 3.56 -11.48 -7.23
C ILE A 340 2.19 -11.81 -6.66
N HIS A 341 1.21 -12.15 -7.49
CA HIS A 341 -0.14 -12.52 -7.07
C HIS A 341 -0.14 -13.72 -6.11
N SER A 342 0.53 -14.81 -6.48
CA SER A 342 0.71 -15.98 -5.61
C SER A 342 1.45 -15.62 -4.31
N GLY A 343 2.47 -14.75 -4.39
CA GLY A 343 3.24 -14.27 -3.24
C GLY A 343 2.40 -13.46 -2.25
N VAL A 344 1.58 -12.53 -2.76
CA VAL A 344 0.64 -11.74 -1.95
C VAL A 344 -0.35 -12.67 -1.26
N GLN A 345 -0.96 -13.63 -1.96
CA GLN A 345 -1.91 -14.57 -1.35
C GLN A 345 -1.30 -15.48 -0.28
N LEU A 346 -0.03 -15.91 -0.46
CA LEU A 346 0.67 -16.68 0.57
C LEU A 346 1.03 -15.80 1.78
N LEU A 347 1.35 -14.52 1.55
CA LEU A 347 1.58 -13.54 2.60
C LEU A 347 0.30 -13.26 3.40
N SER A 348 -0.84 -13.11 2.72
CA SER A 348 -2.17 -13.02 3.34
C SER A 348 -2.43 -14.19 4.29
N LEU A 349 -2.16 -15.41 3.83
CA LEU A 349 -2.34 -16.62 4.65
C LEU A 349 -1.44 -16.63 5.90
N TYR A 350 -0.24 -16.03 5.80
CA TYR A 350 0.64 -15.84 6.95
C TYR A 350 0.10 -14.77 7.91
N HIS A 351 -0.37 -13.63 7.39
CA HIS A 351 -1.00 -12.56 8.17
C HIS A 351 -2.25 -13.05 8.90
N ASP A 352 -3.10 -13.86 8.26
CA ASP A 352 -4.28 -14.44 8.89
C ASP A 352 -3.93 -15.32 10.08
N ASN A 353 -2.85 -16.13 9.97
CA ASN A 353 -2.36 -16.93 11.09
C ASN A 353 -1.87 -16.04 12.23
N LEU A 354 -1.17 -14.95 11.92
CA LEU A 354 -0.66 -13.99 12.90
C LEU A 354 -1.78 -13.26 13.64
N LEU A 355 -2.73 -12.71 12.89
CA LEU A 355 -3.89 -12.00 13.41
C LEU A 355 -4.80 -12.92 14.22
N SER A 356 -4.98 -14.18 13.81
CA SER A 356 -5.77 -15.15 14.59
C SER A 356 -5.22 -15.38 16.00
N LYS A 357 -3.90 -15.31 16.18
CA LYS A 357 -3.25 -15.40 17.51
C LYS A 357 -3.44 -14.12 18.31
N ALA A 358 -3.35 -12.95 17.68
CA ALA A 358 -3.56 -11.66 18.34
C ALA A 358 -5.02 -11.49 18.81
N VAL A 359 -6.00 -11.79 17.94
CA VAL A 359 -7.43 -11.72 18.26
C VAL A 359 -7.83 -12.68 19.38
N SER A 360 -7.15 -13.84 19.50
CA SER A 360 -7.40 -14.77 20.62
C SER A 360 -7.05 -14.21 22.00
N LYS A 361 -6.27 -13.12 22.07
CA LYS A 361 -5.88 -12.43 23.30
C LYS A 361 -6.83 -11.29 23.68
N LEU A 362 -7.83 -10.97 22.85
CA LEU A 362 -8.76 -9.87 23.13
C LEU A 362 -9.77 -10.26 24.22
N PRO A 363 -10.19 -9.32 25.09
CA PRO A 363 -11.12 -9.59 26.20
C PRO A 363 -12.54 -9.93 25.74
N ILE A 364 -12.95 -9.44 24.55
CA ILE A 364 -14.29 -9.62 24.00
C ILE A 364 -14.18 -10.51 22.76
N PRO A 365 -14.85 -11.68 22.72
CA PRO A 365 -14.87 -12.51 21.53
C PRO A 365 -15.73 -11.83 20.44
N PRO A 366 -15.20 -11.59 19.24
CA PRO A 366 -15.97 -11.00 18.14
C PRO A 366 -17.13 -11.92 17.72
N ILE A 367 -18.16 -11.33 17.12
CA ILE A 367 -19.27 -12.08 16.51
C ILE A 367 -18.71 -12.87 15.32
N ARG A 368 -18.84 -14.19 15.36
CA ARG A 368 -18.22 -15.09 14.37
C ARG A 368 -19.25 -15.67 13.42
N THR A 369 -18.94 -15.68 12.13
CA THR A 369 -19.75 -16.37 11.12
C THR A 369 -19.82 -17.88 11.41
N ALA A 370 -20.91 -18.53 10.98
CA ALA A 370 -21.07 -19.99 11.15
C ALA A 370 -19.91 -20.78 10.50
N HIS A 371 -19.40 -20.27 9.37
CA HIS A 371 -18.23 -20.79 8.67
C HIS A 371 -16.97 -20.75 9.55
N ALA A 372 -16.60 -19.56 10.06
CA ALA A 372 -15.41 -19.37 10.88
C ALA A 372 -15.45 -20.19 12.18
N ARG A 373 -16.64 -20.32 12.80
CA ARG A 373 -16.84 -21.17 13.98
C ARG A 373 -16.55 -22.63 13.70
N TYR A 374 -17.02 -23.15 12.56
CA TYR A 374 -16.83 -24.54 12.18
C TYR A 374 -15.36 -24.87 11.86
N THR A 375 -14.73 -24.08 11.00
CA THR A 375 -13.35 -24.30 10.56
C THR A 375 -12.35 -24.11 11.71
N ARG A 376 -12.56 -23.10 12.56
CA ARG A 376 -11.73 -22.86 13.76
C ARG A 376 -11.81 -24.01 14.76
N PHE A 377 -13.00 -24.54 15.02
CA PHE A 377 -13.17 -25.70 15.90
C PHE A 377 -12.33 -26.89 15.44
N TRP A 378 -12.30 -27.19 14.13
CA TRP A 378 -11.49 -28.29 13.60
C TRP A 378 -9.99 -27.97 13.55
N ALA A 379 -9.62 -26.72 13.27
CA ALA A 379 -8.24 -26.26 13.28
C ALA A 379 -7.61 -26.31 14.69
N GLU A 380 -8.37 -25.98 15.73
CA GLU A 380 -7.94 -26.08 17.13
C GLU A 380 -7.93 -27.54 17.62
N LYS A 381 -8.91 -28.36 17.19
CA LYS A 381 -9.03 -29.76 17.61
C LYS A 381 -7.95 -30.67 17.04
N SER A 382 -7.47 -30.41 15.83
CA SER A 382 -6.50 -31.28 15.16
C SER A 382 -5.43 -30.49 14.43
N ALA A 383 -4.18 -30.61 14.91
CA ALA A 383 -3.03 -30.07 14.21
C ALA A 383 -2.86 -30.68 12.80
N PHE A 384 -3.33 -31.92 12.60
CA PHE A 384 -3.31 -32.56 11.29
C PHE A 384 -4.32 -31.92 10.33
N TYR A 385 -5.53 -31.59 10.78
CA TYR A 385 -6.51 -30.83 9.97
C TYR A 385 -5.92 -29.50 9.51
N ARG A 386 -5.33 -28.74 10.45
CA ARG A 386 -4.71 -27.44 10.15
C ARG A 386 -3.61 -27.55 9.09
N ARG A 387 -2.71 -28.54 9.20
CA ARG A 387 -1.63 -28.76 8.21
C ARG A 387 -2.18 -29.12 6.83
N VAL A 388 -3.18 -30.00 6.77
CA VAL A 388 -3.80 -30.41 5.50
C VAL A 388 -4.57 -29.24 4.85
N ALA A 389 -5.34 -28.48 5.63
CA ALA A 389 -6.07 -27.31 5.15
C ALA A 389 -5.12 -26.20 4.64
N MET A 390 -4.02 -25.92 5.36
CA MET A 390 -2.97 -25.00 4.91
C MET A 390 -2.33 -25.48 3.61
N THR A 391 -1.99 -26.76 3.50
CA THR A 391 -1.39 -27.33 2.28
C THR A 391 -2.34 -27.21 1.10
N LEU A 392 -3.63 -27.53 1.30
CA LEU A 392 -4.66 -27.38 0.27
C LEU A 392 -4.76 -25.93 -0.21
N GLN A 393 -4.77 -24.96 0.72
CA GLN A 393 -4.88 -23.55 0.37
C GLN A 393 -3.63 -23.02 -0.35
N MET A 394 -2.43 -23.42 0.09
CA MET A 394 -1.17 -23.09 -0.59
C MET A 394 -1.13 -23.64 -2.02
N VAL A 395 -1.65 -24.85 -2.24
CA VAL A 395 -1.75 -25.43 -3.59
C VAL A 395 -2.72 -24.62 -4.45
N ILE A 396 -3.90 -24.26 -3.94
CA ILE A 396 -4.89 -23.44 -4.66
C ILE A 396 -4.30 -22.08 -5.05
N TYR A 397 -3.55 -21.43 -4.17
CA TYR A 397 -2.94 -20.13 -4.46
C TYR A 397 -1.76 -20.19 -5.44
N THR A 398 -1.13 -21.34 -5.64
CA THR A 398 0.08 -21.46 -6.48
C THR A 398 -0.13 -22.32 -7.74
N GLU A 399 -1.32 -22.89 -7.96
CA GLU A 399 -1.56 -23.86 -9.03
C GLU A 399 -1.32 -23.29 -10.43
N LEU A 400 -1.73 -22.04 -10.66
CA LEU A 400 -1.53 -21.35 -11.93
C LEU A 400 -0.03 -21.06 -12.18
N LEU A 401 0.70 -20.61 -11.15
CA LEU A 401 2.14 -20.38 -11.23
C LEU A 401 2.92 -21.66 -11.57
N TRP A 402 2.56 -22.78 -10.95
CA TRP A 402 3.16 -24.09 -11.24
C TRP A 402 2.82 -24.57 -12.65
N GLU A 403 1.59 -24.34 -13.13
CA GLU A 403 1.21 -24.66 -14.50
C GLU A 403 1.99 -23.83 -15.53
N MET A 404 2.09 -22.52 -15.34
CA MET A 404 2.85 -21.60 -16.19
C MET A 404 4.34 -21.99 -16.25
N SER A 405 4.92 -22.25 -15.07
CA SER A 405 6.31 -22.68 -14.94
C SER A 405 6.59 -24.03 -15.64
N ALA A 406 5.66 -24.98 -15.53
CA ALA A 406 5.76 -26.29 -16.15
C ALA A 406 5.64 -26.22 -17.69
N LYS A 407 4.76 -25.36 -18.20
CA LYS A 407 4.60 -25.11 -19.63
C LYS A 407 5.88 -24.52 -20.24
N ARG A 408 6.52 -23.57 -19.56
CA ARG A 408 7.77 -22.92 -20.02
C ARG A 408 8.96 -23.89 -20.05
N ARG A 409 9.12 -24.73 -19.02
CA ARG A 409 10.28 -25.65 -18.90
C ARG A 409 10.15 -26.96 -19.68
N GLY A 410 8.94 -27.49 -19.84
CA GLY A 410 8.74 -28.85 -20.34
C GLY A 410 7.59 -29.02 -21.34
N GLY A 411 7.07 -27.92 -21.88
CA GLY A 411 5.99 -27.91 -22.88
C GLY A 411 4.68 -28.53 -22.41
N ASN A 412 3.80 -28.85 -23.35
CA ASN A 412 2.42 -29.31 -23.06
C ASN A 412 2.37 -30.64 -22.28
N LYS A 413 3.33 -31.55 -22.47
CA LYS A 413 3.37 -32.83 -21.75
C LYS A 413 3.68 -32.62 -20.26
N SER A 414 4.62 -31.74 -19.95
CA SER A 414 4.95 -31.41 -18.56
C SER A 414 3.82 -30.64 -17.89
N ARG A 415 3.20 -29.69 -18.60
CA ARG A 415 2.02 -28.94 -18.13
C ARG A 415 0.92 -29.87 -17.64
N TRP A 416 0.47 -30.82 -18.46
CA TRP A 416 -0.62 -31.74 -18.08
C TRP A 416 -0.24 -32.69 -16.94
N ARG A 417 1.03 -33.11 -16.85
CA ARG A 417 1.50 -33.90 -15.69
C ARG A 417 1.38 -33.11 -14.39
N VAL A 418 1.75 -31.83 -14.41
CA VAL A 418 1.63 -30.94 -13.25
C VAL A 418 0.17 -30.65 -12.90
N VAL A 419 -0.69 -30.39 -13.89
CA VAL A 419 -2.13 -30.18 -13.66
C VAL A 419 -2.76 -31.41 -12.97
N VAL A 420 -2.52 -32.61 -13.50
CA VAL A 420 -3.05 -33.86 -12.91
C VAL A 420 -2.45 -34.11 -11.53
N LEU A 421 -1.17 -33.80 -11.31
CA LEU A 421 -0.52 -33.92 -10.01
C LEU A 421 -1.14 -32.96 -8.97
N LEU A 422 -1.34 -31.70 -9.33
CA LEU A 422 -1.94 -30.69 -8.44
C LEU A 422 -3.39 -31.02 -8.12
N GLU A 423 -4.20 -31.41 -9.12
CA GLU A 423 -5.56 -31.90 -8.88
C GLU A 423 -5.58 -33.16 -8.01
N GLY A 424 -4.60 -34.06 -8.19
CA GLY A 424 -4.41 -35.22 -7.34
C GLY A 424 -4.11 -34.85 -5.89
N ILE A 425 -3.19 -33.90 -5.67
CA ILE A 425 -2.85 -33.39 -4.34
C ILE A 425 -4.08 -32.72 -3.70
N LYS A 426 -4.82 -31.89 -4.45
CA LYS A 426 -6.06 -31.26 -3.97
C LYS A 426 -7.10 -32.31 -3.57
N ALA A 427 -7.32 -33.33 -4.41
CA ALA A 427 -8.25 -34.42 -4.12
C ALA A 427 -7.85 -35.21 -2.87
N VAL A 428 -6.56 -35.57 -2.73
CA VAL A 428 -6.05 -36.26 -1.53
C VAL A 428 -6.24 -35.41 -0.28
N CYS A 429 -5.90 -34.12 -0.33
CA CYS A 429 -6.10 -33.22 0.80
C CYS A 429 -7.59 -33.14 1.19
N ARG A 430 -8.49 -32.96 0.23
CA ARG A 430 -9.94 -32.94 0.47
C ARG A 430 -10.45 -34.26 1.05
N LEU A 431 -10.01 -35.41 0.56
CA LEU A 431 -10.37 -36.71 1.12
C LEU A 431 -9.86 -36.90 2.56
N LEU A 432 -8.65 -36.42 2.86
CA LEU A 432 -8.13 -36.41 4.23
C LEU A 432 -8.96 -35.51 5.14
N LEU A 433 -9.35 -34.31 4.69
CA LEU A 433 -10.24 -33.42 5.43
C LEU A 433 -11.59 -34.09 5.69
N LEU A 434 -12.20 -34.72 4.69
CA LEU A 434 -13.45 -35.47 4.82
C LEU A 434 -13.36 -36.58 5.88
N ARG A 435 -12.22 -37.28 5.93
CA ARG A 435 -11.98 -38.34 6.93
C ARG A 435 -11.84 -37.75 8.34
N ILE A 436 -11.12 -36.64 8.50
CA ILE A 436 -10.90 -35.99 9.80
C ILE A 436 -12.21 -35.39 10.34
N THR A 437 -13.04 -34.78 9.48
CA THR A 437 -14.33 -34.18 9.86
C THR A 437 -15.43 -35.21 10.10
N ARG A 438 -15.12 -36.51 10.04
CA ARG A 438 -16.05 -37.64 10.20
C ARG A 438 -17.17 -37.60 9.15
N THR A 439 -16.77 -37.62 7.88
CA THR A 439 -17.65 -37.68 6.69
C THR A 439 -18.70 -36.57 6.62
N ARG A 440 -18.33 -35.36 7.07
CA ARG A 440 -19.15 -34.14 6.87
C ARG A 440 -18.76 -33.46 5.56
N GLN A 441 -19.71 -32.75 4.97
CA GLN A 441 -19.47 -31.94 3.77
C GLN A 441 -18.26 -31.02 3.95
N ILE A 442 -17.40 -30.92 2.93
CA ILE A 442 -16.25 -30.02 2.96
C ILE A 442 -16.75 -28.60 2.71
N VAL A 443 -16.24 -27.67 3.49
CA VAL A 443 -16.54 -26.24 3.43
C VAL A 443 -15.45 -25.52 2.67
N THR A 444 -15.83 -24.52 1.86
CA THR A 444 -14.90 -23.75 1.03
C THR A 444 -14.98 -22.26 1.41
N PRO A 445 -13.90 -21.65 1.90
CA PRO A 445 -12.54 -22.19 2.10
C PRO A 445 -12.38 -23.13 3.32
N PRO A 446 -11.37 -24.01 3.35
CA PRO A 446 -11.16 -24.96 4.45
C PRO A 446 -10.53 -24.31 5.71
N LEU A 447 -10.05 -23.07 5.61
CA LEU A 447 -9.49 -22.30 6.71
C LEU A 447 -10.50 -21.27 7.23
N PRO A 448 -10.36 -20.79 8.47
CA PRO A 448 -11.17 -19.68 8.97
C PRO A 448 -11.02 -18.44 8.09
N GLU A 449 -12.14 -17.85 7.69
CA GLU A 449 -12.16 -16.57 6.98
C GLU A 449 -11.73 -15.45 7.93
N ARG A 450 -11.05 -14.43 7.39
CA ARG A 450 -10.62 -13.25 8.14
C ARG A 450 -11.86 -12.50 8.64
N GLU A 451 -11.94 -12.31 9.95
CA GLU A 451 -13.03 -11.54 10.57
C GLU A 451 -12.80 -10.05 10.27
N PRO A 452 -13.84 -9.30 9.82
CA PRO A 452 -13.73 -7.85 9.70
C PRO A 452 -13.47 -7.30 11.09
N ILE A 453 -12.34 -6.61 11.27
CA ILE A 453 -12.03 -5.94 12.53
C ILE A 453 -13.02 -4.77 12.61
N PRO A 454 -13.90 -4.71 13.63
CA PRO A 454 -14.74 -3.55 13.82
C PRO A 454 -13.85 -2.31 13.92
N ASP A 455 -14.19 -1.25 13.18
CA ASP A 455 -13.42 0.01 13.16
C ASP A 455 -13.18 0.57 14.58
N ASP A 456 -14.03 0.20 15.53
CA ASP A 456 -13.98 0.52 16.97
C ASP A 456 -12.67 0.11 17.69
N ILE A 457 -11.93 -0.90 17.22
CA ILE A 457 -10.71 -1.35 17.92
C ILE A 457 -9.45 -0.62 17.43
N SER A 458 -9.50 0.02 16.26
CA SER A 458 -8.35 0.72 15.69
C SER A 458 -8.12 2.13 16.24
N ASN A 459 -9.08 2.67 17.01
CA ASN A 459 -9.05 4.06 17.45
C ASN A 459 -9.54 4.19 18.92
N PRO A 460 -8.63 4.12 19.93
CA PRO A 460 -9.02 4.22 21.34
C PRO A 460 -9.55 5.60 21.76
N ASN A 461 -9.55 6.59 20.84
CA ASN A 461 -9.94 7.98 21.10
C ASN A 461 -11.14 8.46 20.25
N ARG A 462 -11.96 7.55 19.70
CA ARG A 462 -13.26 7.98 19.15
C ARG A 462 -14.31 7.94 20.25
N ASP A 463 -14.88 9.10 20.53
CA ASP A 463 -16.03 9.23 21.41
C ASP A 463 -17.18 8.35 20.90
N GLU A 464 -17.89 7.76 21.85
CA GLU A 464 -18.89 6.69 21.71
C GLU A 464 -20.19 7.11 20.97
N SER A 465 -20.16 8.19 20.17
CA SER A 465 -21.33 8.81 19.53
C SER A 465 -21.52 8.53 18.04
N ASP A 466 -20.53 7.97 17.33
CA ASP A 466 -20.62 7.75 15.87
C ASP A 466 -20.85 6.28 15.48
N LEU A 467 -21.78 5.61 16.16
CA LEU A 467 -22.21 4.25 15.81
C LEU A 467 -23.31 4.28 14.72
N ALA A 468 -22.90 4.24 13.45
CA ALA A 468 -23.78 3.84 12.35
C ALA A 468 -23.09 2.76 11.49
N PRO A 469 -23.69 1.57 11.30
CA PRO A 469 -23.10 0.52 10.47
C PRO A 469 -23.33 0.80 8.97
N GLY A 470 -22.30 0.50 8.18
CA GLY A 470 -22.19 0.86 6.78
C GLY A 470 -23.16 0.16 5.82
N SER A 471 -23.38 0.81 4.67
CA SER A 471 -23.97 0.23 3.48
C SER A 471 -22.87 -0.10 2.46
N GLU A 472 -22.82 -1.38 2.07
CA GLU A 472 -22.15 -1.82 0.85
C GLU A 472 -22.98 -1.34 -0.36
N SER A 473 -22.36 -0.62 -1.30
CA SER A 473 -22.62 -0.78 -2.74
C SER A 473 -21.69 0.08 -3.57
N GLU A 474 -21.00 -0.59 -4.49
CA GLU A 474 -20.27 0.00 -5.61
C GLU A 474 -21.24 0.14 -6.81
N PHE A 475 -21.09 1.24 -7.56
CA PHE A 475 -21.56 1.48 -8.95
C PHE A 475 -22.95 2.13 -9.19
N ALA A 476 -22.97 3.46 -9.49
CA ALA A 476 -23.78 4.09 -10.55
C ALA A 476 -23.51 5.61 -10.72
N LEU A 477 -22.90 5.96 -11.88
CA LEU A 477 -23.11 7.09 -12.81
C LEU A 477 -23.51 8.52 -12.37
N GLU A 478 -22.84 9.48 -13.03
CA GLU A 478 -22.97 10.96 -13.02
C GLU A 478 -24.39 11.52 -13.28
N ASP A 479 -24.74 12.66 -12.66
CA ASP A 479 -25.10 13.93 -13.36
C ASP A 479 -25.32 15.12 -12.39
N GLY A 480 -24.83 16.31 -12.78
CA GLY A 480 -25.61 17.56 -12.73
C GLY A 480 -25.73 18.43 -11.46
N GLY A 481 -24.75 19.30 -11.19
CA GLY A 481 -24.92 20.78 -11.14
C GLY A 481 -25.64 21.53 -9.99
N SER A 482 -24.99 22.64 -9.58
CA SER A 482 -25.52 23.92 -9.01
C SER A 482 -25.52 24.06 -7.47
N ILE A 483 -24.60 24.80 -6.80
CA ILE A 483 -24.38 26.26 -6.62
C ILE A 483 -24.92 26.82 -5.28
N HIS A 484 -24.06 27.63 -4.61
CA HIS A 484 -24.24 28.51 -3.41
C HIS A 484 -24.18 27.83 -2.02
N GLY A 485 -23.47 28.33 -1.01
CA GLY A 485 -22.68 29.55 -0.81
C GLY A 485 -22.32 29.64 0.68
N ASN A 486 -21.08 30.02 1.02
CA ASN A 486 -20.63 30.14 2.41
C ASN A 486 -21.32 31.29 3.12
N THR A 487 -22.00 30.99 4.24
CA THR A 487 -22.24 31.97 5.31
C THR A 487 -21.91 31.31 6.63
N MET A 488 -21.02 31.93 7.42
CA MET A 488 -20.75 31.54 8.80
C MET A 488 -22.04 31.61 9.62
N ALA A 489 -22.57 30.46 10.03
CA ALA A 489 -23.62 30.34 11.02
C ALA A 489 -23.08 29.56 12.21
N SER A 490 -23.20 30.13 13.41
CA SER A 490 -22.88 29.51 14.70
C SER A 490 -23.50 28.10 14.80
N GLN A 491 -22.79 27.15 15.43
CA GLN A 491 -23.19 25.75 15.63
C GLN A 491 -24.68 25.59 16.05
N ASP A 492 -25.18 26.51 16.88
CA ASP A 492 -26.57 26.53 17.37
C ASP A 492 -27.63 26.72 16.26
N ALA A 493 -27.28 27.36 15.15
CA ALA A 493 -28.20 27.57 14.01
C ALA A 493 -28.29 26.33 13.11
N LEU A 494 -27.22 25.53 13.02
CA LEU A 494 -27.20 24.26 12.28
C LEU A 494 -28.02 23.17 12.99
N ASP A 495 -28.05 23.18 14.33
CA ASP A 495 -28.79 22.20 15.12
C ASP A 495 -30.32 22.43 15.09
N MET A 496 -30.74 23.67 14.88
CA MET A 496 -32.14 24.05 14.67
C MET A 496 -32.70 23.61 13.32
N MET A 497 -31.84 23.42 12.30
CA MET A 497 -32.22 22.95 10.96
C MET A 497 -32.29 21.42 10.83
N ARG A 498 -31.78 20.67 11.81
CA ARG A 498 -31.93 19.21 11.84
C ARG A 498 -33.36 18.82 12.26
N PRO A 499 -33.98 17.86 11.58
CA PRO A 499 -35.31 17.39 11.95
C PRO A 499 -35.27 16.75 13.36
N PRO A 500 -36.39 16.73 14.10
CA PRO A 500 -36.38 16.48 15.56
C PRO A 500 -35.77 15.14 16.00
N HIS A 501 -35.65 14.19 15.08
CA HIS A 501 -35.16 12.82 15.29
C HIS A 501 -33.64 12.66 15.11
N GLY A 502 -32.93 13.67 14.62
CA GLY A 502 -31.47 13.67 14.47
C GLY A 502 -30.74 14.60 15.45
N ARG A 503 -31.40 14.98 16.56
CA ARG A 503 -30.82 15.84 17.59
C ARG A 503 -30.26 15.00 18.72
N ASP A 504 -28.98 15.16 19.01
CA ASP A 504 -28.33 14.52 20.15
C ASP A 504 -28.83 15.19 21.43
N TRP A 505 -29.72 14.49 22.14
CA TRP A 505 -30.27 15.03 23.38
C TRP A 505 -29.31 14.79 24.54
N THR A 506 -28.78 15.86 25.11
CA THR A 506 -27.86 15.83 26.26
C THR A 506 -28.64 15.91 27.57
N MET A 507 -28.38 14.94 28.46
CA MET A 507 -29.00 14.87 29.79
C MET A 507 -28.52 16.04 30.68
N PRO A 508 -29.42 16.93 31.17
CA PRO A 508 -29.01 18.15 31.90
C PRO A 508 -28.27 17.89 33.22
N ARG A 509 -28.37 16.68 33.78
CA ARG A 509 -27.80 16.33 35.09
C ARG A 509 -26.50 15.53 34.99
N THR A 510 -26.29 14.79 33.90
CA THR A 510 -25.14 13.88 33.73
C THR A 510 -24.21 14.29 32.61
N GLY A 511 -24.62 15.21 31.73
CA GLY A 511 -23.82 15.68 30.60
C GLY A 511 -23.65 14.65 29.47
N MET A 512 -24.31 13.49 29.56
CA MET A 512 -24.22 12.42 28.54
C MET A 512 -25.27 12.65 27.44
N SER A 513 -24.86 12.52 26.18
CA SER A 513 -25.75 12.50 25.02
C SER A 513 -26.37 11.12 24.83
N MET A 514 -27.68 11.07 24.56
CA MET A 514 -28.34 9.84 24.13
C MET A 514 -28.11 9.64 22.62
N PRO A 515 -27.71 8.44 22.17
CA PRO A 515 -27.55 8.15 20.74
C PRO A 515 -28.91 8.20 20.02
N SER A 516 -28.90 8.66 18.77
CA SER A 516 -30.11 8.74 17.95
C SER A 516 -30.65 7.35 17.58
N LEU A 517 -31.97 7.23 17.44
CA LEU A 517 -32.62 5.97 17.04
C LEU A 517 -32.52 5.82 15.50
N PRO A 518 -32.21 4.62 14.98
CA PRO A 518 -32.18 4.36 13.53
C PRO A 518 -33.59 4.46 12.91
N GLU A 519 -33.65 4.75 11.61
CA GLU A 519 -34.90 4.90 10.86
C GLU A 519 -35.81 3.67 10.97
N SER A 520 -37.13 3.88 10.99
CA SER A 520 -38.14 2.84 11.20
C SER A 520 -38.13 1.71 10.15
N GLY A 521 -37.56 1.95 8.97
CA GLY A 521 -37.35 0.94 7.93
C GLY A 521 -36.19 -0.03 8.21
N ASP A 522 -35.21 0.40 9.00
CA ASP A 522 -33.95 -0.31 9.26
C ASP A 522 -33.89 -0.95 10.66
N ILE A 523 -34.95 -0.74 11.46
CA ILE A 523 -35.08 -1.39 12.77
C ILE A 523 -35.13 -2.91 12.62
N SER A 524 -35.77 -3.43 11.56
CA SER A 524 -35.93 -4.87 11.38
C SER A 524 -34.62 -5.56 10.98
N SER A 525 -33.85 -4.98 10.06
CA SER A 525 -32.51 -5.42 9.68
C SER A 525 -31.53 -5.30 10.84
N TYR A 526 -31.56 -4.18 11.56
CA TYR A 526 -30.75 -3.97 12.76
C TYR A 526 -31.07 -4.99 13.86
N LEU A 527 -32.36 -5.21 14.16
CA LEU A 527 -32.78 -6.22 15.14
C LEU A 527 -32.43 -7.63 14.65
N LEU A 528 -32.63 -7.98 13.38
CA LEU A 528 -32.25 -9.28 12.84
C LEU A 528 -30.73 -9.52 12.87
N SER A 529 -29.91 -8.48 12.73
CA SER A 529 -28.45 -8.56 12.87
C SER A 529 -28.00 -8.80 14.32
N ARG A 530 -28.82 -8.39 15.30
CA ARG A 530 -28.55 -8.48 16.75
C ARG A 530 -29.28 -9.64 17.43
N VAL A 531 -30.29 -10.23 16.79
CA VAL A 531 -31.04 -11.38 17.31
C VAL A 531 -30.23 -12.64 17.07
N LEU A 532 -29.80 -13.28 18.16
CA LEU A 532 -29.17 -14.60 18.13
C LEU A 532 -30.13 -15.61 17.51
N THR A 533 -29.77 -16.13 16.34
CA THR A 533 -30.53 -17.20 15.71
C THR A 533 -30.25 -18.53 16.42
N ALA A 534 -31.18 -19.49 16.32
CA ALA A 534 -30.99 -20.81 16.94
C ALA A 534 -29.73 -21.54 16.41
N ASP A 535 -29.18 -21.15 15.26
CA ASP A 535 -27.93 -21.67 14.69
C ASP A 535 -26.67 -21.02 15.31
N ASP A 536 -26.77 -19.80 15.85
CA ASP A 536 -25.66 -19.11 16.54
C ASP A 536 -25.30 -19.79 17.87
N ILE A 537 -26.28 -20.46 18.49
CA ILE A 537 -26.11 -21.15 19.77
C ILE A 537 -25.74 -22.64 19.56
N ARG A 538 -25.90 -23.20 18.35
CA ARG A 538 -25.59 -24.61 18.07
C ARG A 538 -24.08 -24.88 18.18
N PRO A 539 -23.67 -26.03 18.74
CA PRO A 539 -22.25 -26.39 18.80
C PRO A 539 -21.70 -26.63 17.39
N ALA A 540 -20.45 -26.22 17.14
CA ALA A 540 -19.82 -26.27 15.82
C ALA A 540 -19.95 -27.63 15.10
N THR A 541 -19.89 -28.74 15.84
CA THR A 541 -20.04 -30.10 15.26
C THR A 541 -21.42 -30.43 14.69
N LYS A 542 -22.45 -29.67 15.06
CA LYS A 542 -23.84 -29.82 14.60
C LYS A 542 -24.19 -28.83 13.48
N LEU A 543 -23.28 -27.93 13.10
CA LEU A 543 -23.48 -26.99 11.99
C LEU A 543 -23.47 -27.69 10.63
N LEU A 544 -22.89 -28.90 10.53
CA LEU A 544 -22.96 -29.75 9.34
C LEU A 544 -23.43 -31.15 9.71
N THR A 545 -24.27 -31.72 8.86
CA THR A 545 -24.77 -33.09 9.00
C THR A 545 -23.69 -34.10 8.61
N GLN A 546 -23.69 -35.25 9.29
CA GLN A 546 -22.81 -36.36 8.94
C GLN A 546 -23.41 -37.14 7.78
N LEU A 547 -22.64 -37.29 6.71
CA LEU A 547 -23.05 -38.05 5.53
C LEU A 547 -22.85 -39.55 5.79
N ARG A 548 -23.86 -40.36 5.48
CA ARG A 548 -23.81 -41.83 5.53
C ARG A 548 -24.30 -42.43 4.21
N GLY A 549 -23.76 -43.59 3.85
CA GLY A 549 -24.17 -44.33 2.65
C GLY A 549 -23.97 -43.53 1.36
N VAL A 550 -25.04 -43.38 0.58
CA VAL A 550 -25.07 -42.67 -0.71
C VAL A 550 -24.62 -41.21 -0.62
N GLY A 551 -24.87 -40.52 0.49
CA GLY A 551 -24.41 -39.14 0.69
C GLY A 551 -22.89 -39.02 0.83
N HIS A 552 -22.22 -40.05 1.38
CA HIS A 552 -20.76 -40.10 1.43
C HIS A 552 -20.16 -40.34 0.04
N ALA A 553 -20.76 -41.25 -0.73
CA ALA A 553 -20.34 -41.52 -2.11
C ALA A 553 -20.48 -40.27 -3.00
N ALA A 554 -21.57 -39.50 -2.82
CA ALA A 554 -21.78 -38.22 -3.51
C ALA A 554 -20.64 -37.22 -3.23
N GLU A 555 -20.23 -37.06 -1.97
CA GLU A 555 -19.15 -36.14 -1.61
C GLU A 555 -17.80 -36.60 -2.15
N VAL A 556 -17.50 -37.90 -2.09
CA VAL A 556 -16.27 -38.46 -2.69
C VAL A 556 -16.25 -38.26 -4.20
N LEU A 557 -17.38 -38.48 -4.87
CA LEU A 557 -17.50 -38.27 -6.31
C LEU A 557 -17.29 -36.80 -6.70
N HIS A 558 -17.86 -35.87 -5.92
CA HIS A 558 -17.64 -34.44 -6.12
C HIS A 558 -16.16 -34.04 -5.94
N ILE A 559 -15.47 -34.56 -4.92
CA ILE A 559 -14.04 -34.30 -4.69
C ILE A 559 -13.18 -34.82 -5.84
N LEU A 560 -13.54 -35.96 -6.44
CA LEU A 560 -12.80 -36.57 -7.55
C LEU A 560 -13.14 -35.97 -8.91
N ALA A 561 -14.23 -35.22 -9.04
CA ALA A 561 -14.71 -34.70 -10.33
C ALA A 561 -13.65 -33.86 -11.08
N PRO A 562 -12.94 -32.90 -10.44
CA PRO A 562 -11.89 -32.12 -11.10
C PRO A 562 -10.71 -32.98 -11.58
N LEU A 563 -10.33 -34.00 -10.82
CA LEU A 563 -9.27 -34.94 -11.18
C LEU A 563 -9.67 -35.82 -12.36
N ILE A 564 -10.90 -36.36 -12.36
CA ILE A 564 -11.44 -37.16 -13.46
C ILE A 564 -11.47 -36.32 -14.74
N TYR A 565 -11.92 -35.06 -14.63
CA TYR A 565 -11.95 -34.13 -15.76
C TYR A 565 -10.55 -33.82 -16.29
N ALA A 566 -9.58 -33.49 -15.42
CA ALA A 566 -8.20 -33.23 -15.82
C ALA A 566 -7.54 -34.45 -16.50
N VAL A 567 -7.79 -35.67 -16.00
CA VAL A 567 -7.29 -36.90 -16.62
C VAL A 567 -7.96 -37.16 -17.97
N ALA A 568 -9.26 -36.93 -18.09
CA ALA A 568 -9.99 -37.05 -19.35
C ALA A 568 -9.46 -36.05 -20.40
N LEU A 569 -9.17 -34.82 -19.98
CA LEU A 569 -8.65 -33.76 -20.84
C LEU A 569 -7.18 -34.00 -21.24
N MET A 570 -6.35 -34.57 -20.36
CA MET A 570 -4.99 -35.03 -20.69
C MET A 570 -5.01 -36.15 -21.75
N ARG A 571 -6.01 -37.04 -21.70
CA ARG A 571 -6.15 -38.15 -22.66
C ARG A 571 -6.72 -37.70 -24.00
N SER A 572 -7.59 -36.69 -24.01
CA SER A 572 -8.10 -36.11 -25.24
C SER A 572 -7.07 -35.15 -25.85
N LYS A 573 -6.51 -35.50 -27.01
CA LYS A 573 -5.58 -34.61 -27.74
C LYS A 573 -6.29 -33.40 -28.37
N ASN A 574 -7.62 -33.43 -28.48
CA ASN A 574 -8.41 -32.41 -29.18
C ASN A 574 -9.19 -31.54 -28.20
N LYS A 575 -8.90 -30.23 -28.16
CA LYS A 575 -9.58 -29.27 -27.27
C LYS A 575 -11.08 -29.11 -27.57
N ARG A 576 -11.50 -29.32 -28.82
CA ARG A 576 -12.91 -29.20 -29.27
C ARG A 576 -13.78 -30.43 -28.99
N SER A 577 -13.21 -31.52 -28.46
CA SER A 577 -13.97 -32.74 -28.22
C SER A 577 -14.94 -32.55 -27.05
N TRP A 578 -16.22 -32.83 -27.26
CA TRP A 578 -17.24 -32.77 -26.22
C TRP A 578 -17.11 -33.89 -25.16
N THR A 579 -16.35 -34.96 -25.45
CA THR A 579 -16.28 -36.14 -24.58
C THR A 579 -15.75 -35.85 -23.17
N PRO A 580 -14.65 -35.11 -22.94
CA PRO A 580 -14.17 -34.83 -21.58
C PRO A 580 -15.11 -33.87 -20.85
N TRP A 581 -15.71 -32.92 -21.56
CA TRP A 581 -16.67 -31.96 -21.00
C TRP A 581 -17.94 -32.66 -20.50
N MET A 582 -18.52 -33.55 -21.32
CA MET A 582 -19.67 -34.37 -20.91
C MET A 582 -19.34 -35.29 -19.74
N ILE A 583 -18.16 -35.91 -19.70
CA ILE A 583 -17.73 -36.75 -18.57
C ILE A 583 -17.66 -35.93 -17.28
N GLY A 584 -17.06 -34.73 -17.33
CA GLY A 584 -16.98 -33.86 -16.17
C GLY A 584 -18.35 -33.42 -15.65
N LEU A 585 -19.22 -32.93 -16.56
CA LEU A 585 -20.56 -32.48 -16.23
C LEU A 585 -21.44 -33.62 -15.69
N THR A 586 -21.35 -34.81 -16.30
CA THR A 586 -22.13 -35.99 -15.85
C THR A 586 -21.68 -36.46 -14.47
N VAL A 587 -20.38 -36.41 -14.15
CA VAL A 587 -19.88 -36.74 -12.81
C VAL A 587 -20.38 -35.74 -11.76
N GLU A 588 -20.37 -34.44 -12.04
CA GLU A 588 -20.91 -33.44 -11.12
C GLU A 588 -22.43 -33.52 -10.96
N TYR A 589 -23.15 -33.75 -12.06
CA TYR A 589 -24.60 -33.96 -12.03
C TYR A 589 -24.96 -35.24 -11.26
N ALA A 590 -24.22 -36.33 -11.47
CA ALA A 590 -24.40 -37.57 -10.72
C ALA A 590 -24.15 -37.38 -9.22
N ALA A 591 -23.12 -36.62 -8.83
CA ALA A 591 -22.85 -36.31 -7.43
C ALA A 591 -24.01 -35.55 -6.77
N ARG A 592 -24.65 -34.61 -7.49
CA ARG A 592 -25.84 -33.88 -7.04
C ARG A 592 -27.06 -34.79 -6.89
N GLN A 593 -27.38 -35.57 -7.94
CA GLN A 593 -28.51 -36.49 -7.93
C GLN A 593 -28.41 -37.51 -6.78
N LEU A 594 -27.22 -38.05 -6.54
CA LEU A 594 -26.97 -38.99 -5.44
C LEU A 594 -27.16 -38.35 -4.07
N ARG A 595 -26.83 -37.06 -3.93
CA ARG A 595 -27.08 -36.31 -2.69
C ARG A 595 -28.58 -36.08 -2.48
N ASP A 596 -29.31 -35.65 -3.49
CA ASP A 596 -30.75 -35.41 -3.38
C ASP A 596 -31.50 -36.69 -3.00
N THR A 597 -31.08 -37.82 -3.57
CA THR A 597 -31.60 -39.15 -3.24
C THR A 597 -31.27 -39.57 -1.79
N SER A 598 -30.08 -39.20 -1.29
CA SER A 598 -29.65 -39.48 0.09
C SER A 598 -30.33 -38.59 1.15
N SER A 599 -30.76 -37.40 0.73
CA SER A 599 -31.28 -36.35 1.59
C SER A 599 -32.78 -36.38 1.47
N GLY A 600 -33.44 -37.38 2.08
CA GLY A 600 -34.90 -37.48 2.10
C GLY A 600 -35.54 -36.13 2.41
N ALA A 601 -36.03 -35.47 1.36
CA ALA A 601 -36.70 -34.18 1.28
C ALA A 601 -36.26 -33.10 2.28
N SER A 602 -35.31 -32.22 1.91
CA SER A 602 -35.23 -30.75 2.20
C SER A 602 -35.40 -30.21 3.64
N LEU A 603 -35.85 -30.98 4.63
CA LEU A 603 -36.38 -30.51 5.92
C LEU A 603 -35.28 -30.32 6.99
N ARG A 604 -34.03 -30.70 6.71
CA ARG A 604 -32.93 -30.69 7.70
C ARG A 604 -31.62 -30.10 7.17
N THR A 605 -31.66 -29.30 6.11
CA THR A 605 -30.45 -28.60 5.64
C THR A 605 -30.12 -27.46 6.58
N THR A 606 -28.93 -27.48 7.16
CA THR A 606 -28.41 -26.35 7.94
C THR A 606 -28.13 -25.16 7.01
N PRO A 607 -28.16 -23.90 7.51
CA PRO A 607 -27.85 -22.73 6.68
C PRO A 607 -26.46 -22.83 6.05
N LEU A 608 -25.46 -23.28 6.82
CA LEU A 608 -24.09 -23.48 6.32
C LEU A 608 -24.02 -24.51 5.18
N GLU A 609 -24.81 -25.59 5.23
CA GLU A 609 -24.89 -26.54 4.11
C GLU A 609 -25.53 -25.88 2.89
N ARG A 610 -26.63 -25.14 3.07
CA ARG A 610 -27.32 -24.45 1.97
C ARG A 610 -26.38 -23.45 1.28
N ASP A 611 -25.56 -22.73 2.02
CA ASP A 611 -24.59 -21.79 1.47
C ASP A 611 -23.54 -22.53 0.62
N GLU A 612 -23.02 -23.66 1.10
CA GLU A 612 -22.09 -24.48 0.31
C GLU A 612 -22.76 -25.06 -0.94
N TRP A 613 -24.04 -25.42 -0.89
CA TRP A 613 -24.79 -25.86 -2.08
C TRP A 613 -25.02 -24.74 -3.07
N ASN A 614 -25.30 -23.53 -2.59
CA ASN A 614 -25.41 -22.36 -3.44
C ASN A 614 -24.08 -22.07 -4.13
N LYS A 615 -22.95 -22.10 -3.39
CA LYS A 615 -21.59 -21.95 -3.96
C LYS A 615 -21.31 -22.99 -5.04
N ARG A 616 -21.60 -24.27 -4.78
CA ARG A 616 -21.48 -25.35 -5.78
C ARG A 616 -22.42 -25.12 -6.96
N GLY A 617 -23.64 -24.64 -6.71
CA GLY A 617 -24.63 -24.27 -7.74
C GLY A 617 -24.08 -23.24 -8.72
N TRP A 618 -23.53 -22.15 -8.18
CA TRP A 618 -22.86 -21.11 -8.96
C TRP A 618 -21.62 -21.63 -9.69
N SER A 619 -20.82 -22.52 -9.07
CA SER A 619 -19.63 -23.10 -9.72
C SER A 619 -19.97 -23.96 -10.95
N MET A 620 -21.20 -24.46 -11.06
CA MET A 620 -21.63 -25.16 -12.29
C MET A 620 -21.72 -24.23 -13.49
N MET A 621 -22.06 -22.95 -13.30
CA MET A 621 -22.11 -22.00 -14.41
C MET A 621 -20.72 -21.81 -15.05
N TRP A 622 -19.66 -21.94 -14.24
CA TRP A 622 -18.27 -21.90 -14.70
C TRP A 622 -17.91 -23.03 -15.67
N TRP A 623 -18.68 -24.11 -15.79
CA TRP A 623 -18.48 -25.13 -16.84
C TRP A 623 -18.68 -24.59 -18.26
N GLY A 624 -19.38 -23.45 -18.41
CA GLY A 624 -19.47 -22.73 -19.68
C GLY A 624 -18.13 -22.12 -20.13
N MET A 625 -17.18 -21.94 -19.22
CA MET A 625 -15.84 -21.43 -19.54
C MET A 625 -14.81 -22.55 -19.71
N ARG A 626 -15.21 -23.83 -19.65
CA ARG A 626 -14.29 -24.97 -19.66
C ARG A 626 -14.32 -25.75 -20.97
N GLY A 627 -13.13 -26.12 -21.46
CA GLY A 627 -12.93 -27.11 -22.54
C GLY A 627 -13.74 -26.83 -23.81
N ALA A 628 -14.47 -27.84 -24.29
CA ALA A 628 -15.16 -27.78 -25.58
C ALA A 628 -16.32 -26.77 -25.63
N PHE A 629 -16.97 -26.47 -24.50
CA PHE A 629 -18.03 -25.46 -24.48
C PHE A 629 -17.43 -24.07 -24.71
N TYR A 630 -16.31 -23.77 -24.05
CA TYR A 630 -15.60 -22.51 -24.26
C TYR A 630 -15.13 -22.35 -25.71
N GLU A 631 -14.42 -23.34 -26.24
CA GLU A 631 -13.87 -23.30 -27.60
C GLU A 631 -14.93 -23.21 -28.71
N ASN A 632 -16.10 -23.81 -28.52
CA ASN A 632 -17.13 -23.87 -29.55
C ASN A 632 -18.23 -22.79 -29.41
N ILE A 633 -18.52 -22.32 -28.20
CA ILE A 633 -19.64 -21.40 -27.92
C ILE A 633 -19.11 -20.09 -27.31
N THR A 634 -18.53 -20.18 -26.11
CA THR A 634 -18.24 -18.99 -25.30
C THR A 634 -17.18 -18.09 -25.93
N LYS A 635 -16.15 -18.67 -26.56
CA LYS A 635 -15.10 -17.92 -27.27
C LYS A 635 -15.68 -16.99 -28.35
N GLY A 636 -16.69 -17.45 -29.09
CA GLY A 636 -17.36 -16.63 -30.10
C GLY A 636 -18.13 -15.46 -29.49
N MET A 637 -18.77 -15.69 -28.34
CA MET A 637 -19.49 -14.64 -27.60
C MET A 637 -18.53 -13.60 -27.00
N VAL A 638 -17.44 -14.07 -26.36
CA VAL A 638 -16.41 -13.20 -25.76
C VAL A 638 -15.75 -12.32 -26.83
N ASN A 639 -15.37 -12.90 -27.98
CA ASN A 639 -14.83 -12.15 -29.11
C ASN A 639 -15.83 -11.12 -29.66
N GLY A 640 -17.12 -11.44 -29.68
CA GLY A 640 -18.18 -10.52 -30.09
C GLY A 640 -18.35 -9.34 -29.14
N VAL A 641 -18.21 -9.57 -27.84
CA VAL A 641 -18.27 -8.53 -26.80
C VAL A 641 -17.01 -7.68 -26.83
N SER A 642 -15.81 -8.28 -26.89
CA SER A 642 -14.52 -7.56 -26.93
C SER A 642 -14.49 -6.51 -28.05
N ARG A 643 -14.97 -6.88 -29.25
CA ARG A 643 -15.07 -5.96 -30.41
C ARG A 643 -16.02 -4.78 -30.21
N ARG A 644 -16.94 -4.84 -29.25
CA ARG A 644 -17.94 -3.79 -28.97
C ARG A 644 -17.52 -2.88 -27.82
N MET A 645 -16.48 -3.25 -27.07
CA MET A 645 -16.02 -2.50 -25.90
C MET A 645 -14.92 -1.49 -26.27
N PRO A 646 -14.72 -0.43 -25.46
CA PRO A 646 -13.63 0.52 -25.63
C PRO A 646 -12.25 -0.16 -25.63
N SER A 647 -11.27 0.42 -26.33
CA SER A 647 -9.94 -0.17 -26.55
C SER A 647 -9.20 -0.61 -25.28
N PHE A 648 -9.39 0.09 -24.17
CA PHE A 648 -8.82 -0.28 -22.88
C PHE A 648 -9.40 -1.61 -22.34
N ILE A 649 -10.73 -1.76 -22.38
CA ILE A 649 -11.42 -2.96 -21.90
C ILE A 649 -11.24 -4.12 -22.89
N GLY A 650 -11.23 -3.82 -24.19
CA GLY A 650 -10.91 -4.80 -25.23
C GLY A 650 -9.51 -5.39 -25.06
N GLY A 651 -8.50 -4.57 -24.77
CA GLY A 651 -7.13 -5.04 -24.50
C GLY A 651 -7.06 -5.98 -23.30
N ILE A 652 -7.67 -5.60 -22.17
CA ILE A 652 -7.74 -6.45 -20.98
C ILE A 652 -8.44 -7.79 -21.31
N LEU A 653 -9.55 -7.77 -22.04
CA LEU A 653 -10.26 -8.99 -22.43
C LEU A 653 -9.42 -9.91 -23.32
N GLU A 654 -8.64 -9.37 -24.25
CA GLU A 654 -7.72 -10.14 -25.09
C GLU A 654 -6.60 -10.80 -24.26
N ASP A 655 -6.11 -10.12 -23.22
CA ASP A 655 -5.10 -10.66 -22.31
C ASP A 655 -5.65 -11.81 -21.45
N TYR A 656 -6.88 -11.68 -20.95
CA TYR A 656 -7.56 -12.78 -20.25
C TYR A 656 -7.95 -13.93 -21.18
N GLU A 657 -8.32 -13.66 -22.44
CA GLU A 657 -8.56 -14.69 -23.45
C GLU A 657 -7.31 -15.55 -23.65
N TYR A 658 -6.13 -14.92 -23.74
CA TYR A 658 -4.87 -15.66 -23.80
C TYR A 658 -4.71 -16.59 -22.59
N LEU A 659 -4.98 -16.13 -21.37
CA LEU A 659 -4.88 -16.95 -20.16
C LEU A 659 -5.89 -18.12 -20.15
N TRP A 660 -7.14 -17.89 -20.57
CA TRP A 660 -8.18 -18.92 -20.61
C TRP A 660 -7.90 -20.02 -21.65
N GLU A 661 -7.26 -19.67 -22.76
CA GLU A 661 -6.91 -20.65 -23.81
C GLU A 661 -5.67 -21.49 -23.48
N ASN A 662 -4.75 -20.91 -22.71
CA ASN A 662 -3.41 -21.44 -22.53
C ASN A 662 -3.18 -22.20 -21.24
N TYR A 663 -4.00 -21.95 -20.22
CA TYR A 663 -3.86 -22.52 -18.89
C TYR A 663 -5.19 -23.16 -18.45
N TYR A 664 -5.10 -24.28 -17.75
CA TYR A 664 -6.24 -25.01 -17.22
C TYR A 664 -6.80 -24.31 -15.97
N PHE A 665 -5.93 -23.87 -15.05
CA PHE A 665 -6.37 -23.32 -13.77
C PHE A 665 -7.04 -21.96 -13.88
N SER A 666 -6.81 -21.21 -14.96
CA SER A 666 -7.51 -19.94 -15.25
C SER A 666 -9.01 -20.12 -15.54
N THR A 667 -9.44 -21.33 -15.89
CA THR A 667 -10.87 -21.65 -16.17
C THR A 667 -11.45 -22.68 -15.19
N SER A 668 -10.62 -23.23 -14.29
CA SER A 668 -11.01 -24.27 -13.35
C SER A 668 -11.33 -23.76 -11.93
N ALA A 669 -11.43 -22.45 -11.76
CA ALA A 669 -11.78 -21.80 -10.48
C ALA A 669 -13.06 -22.40 -9.86
#